data_AF-A0A916QN31-F1
#
_entry.id   AF-A0A916QN31-F1
#
_cell.length_a   1.000
_cell.length_b   1.000
_cell.length_c   1.000
_cell.angle_alpha   90.00
_cell.angle_beta   90.00
_cell.angle_gamma   90.00
#
_symmetry.space_group_name_H-M   'P 1'
#
loop_
_entity.id
_entity.type
_entity.pdbx_description
1 polymer ?
#
loop_
_entity_poly.entity_id
_entity_poly.type
_entity_poly.pdbx_seq_one_letter_code
_entity_poly.pdbx_strand_id
1 'polypeptide(L)'
;MHSNSETSKQITATQVSLPKGGGAIQGIGETFQPDEFTGTAGLSIPISTTPCRGFEPQLSVSYNSGNGNGQFGLGFALSIPKISRKTSKGLPKYDDTDTFILSNADDLVPIGSPRTEDSYHIIAYRPRTEGLFAKIEQWSNNSTGDSYWRVTSKDNITSIFGKTPQARISDPENADCIFEWLLEESFDPGGNYIIYRYKEENIEGVPNAIYEANRTQTANKYIERIQYGNDRPMEEGEDRNSVIWCFEVIFDYGEYDINPNNATPYTPVNEWANRLDPFSTYHAGFEIRTHRLCRNVLMFHRFDELGSEPVLVRATHFNYQEDPNITFLNSVEAIGYRYENGQYQTKSLPALEFKYTEFQPEGHEFEPFLEENGRFLPGLISSEYQILDLYGEGIPGVLYNDGNTTLYWEPAANTEGSKAVKYNPPQQPQSLPIVSGKTNNQQLIDLTGNGKLDLVLSTPNVSGYYEVKSDRSWQSFQTFPAFTNEFLDPDSQLTDITGDGLLDLLRMEGDRVKVYPGKGKEGFGLPLIQHPENDLPLERKGDRTEALTFADIFGTGRQHLVRIKSGAVECWPSLGYGKFGKKVTLGNAPRFGEDFDVSRLFLADIDGSGTTDILYVKSDRVLVWFNQSGNAFSDPLSIPPGRG
;
A
#
# COMPACT_ATOMS: atom_id res chain seq x y z
N MET A 1 1.48 -40.77 -24.56
CA MET A 1 0.88 -40.59 -25.89
C MET A 1 -0.28 -39.62 -25.72
N HIS A 2 -0.04 -38.33 -25.93
CA HIS A 2 -1.10 -37.32 -25.96
C HIS A 2 -1.32 -36.92 -27.41
N SER A 3 -2.58 -37.01 -27.83
CA SER A 3 -3.07 -36.65 -29.15
C SER A 3 -2.91 -35.14 -29.36
N ASN A 4 -2.05 -34.75 -30.29
CA ASN A 4 -2.07 -33.43 -30.91
C ASN A 4 -3.41 -33.27 -31.63
N SER A 5 -4.33 -32.47 -31.07
CA SER A 5 -5.39 -31.88 -31.88
C SER A 5 -4.77 -30.72 -32.66
N GLU A 6 -4.39 -30.98 -33.91
CA GLU A 6 -4.12 -29.93 -34.88
C GLU A 6 -5.41 -29.10 -35.06
N THR A 7 -5.49 -27.95 -34.41
CA THR A 7 -6.49 -26.94 -34.75
C THR A 7 -6.15 -26.40 -36.14
N SER A 8 -6.84 -26.89 -37.16
CA SER A 8 -6.79 -26.35 -38.51
C SER A 8 -7.19 -24.87 -38.46
N LYS A 9 -6.26 -23.95 -38.75
CA LYS A 9 -6.59 -22.55 -39.00
C LYS A 9 -7.34 -22.48 -40.34
N GLN A 10 -8.66 -22.51 -40.31
CA GLN A 10 -9.47 -22.28 -41.51
C GLN A 10 -9.27 -20.84 -42.00
N ILE A 11 -8.94 -20.70 -43.28
CA ILE A 11 -8.91 -19.40 -43.94
C ILE A 11 -10.35 -18.98 -44.19
N THR A 12 -10.80 -17.93 -43.49
CA THR A 12 -12.12 -17.32 -43.68
C THR A 12 -12.01 -16.10 -44.58
N ALA A 13 -12.91 -15.96 -45.56
CA ALA A 13 -13.02 -14.74 -46.34
C ALA A 13 -13.74 -13.65 -45.52
N THR A 14 -13.18 -12.44 -45.48
CA THR A 14 -13.80 -11.30 -44.80
C THR A 14 -15.10 -10.92 -45.52
N GLN A 15 -16.22 -10.96 -44.81
CA GLN A 15 -17.52 -10.49 -45.31
C GLN A 15 -17.89 -9.17 -44.62
N VAL A 16 -18.15 -8.14 -45.43
CA VAL A 16 -18.73 -6.89 -44.92
C VAL A 16 -20.21 -7.15 -44.63
N SER A 17 -20.61 -7.01 -43.38
CA SER A 17 -22.00 -7.16 -42.97
C SER A 17 -22.35 -6.06 -41.96
N LEU A 18 -23.61 -5.63 -41.99
CA LEU A 18 -24.13 -4.78 -40.94
C LEU A 18 -24.18 -5.58 -39.64
N PRO A 19 -23.85 -4.97 -38.48
CA PRO A 19 -24.05 -5.62 -37.20
C PRO A 19 -25.52 -6.01 -37.07
N LYS A 20 -25.77 -7.27 -36.72
CA LYS A 20 -27.12 -7.73 -36.44
C LYS A 20 -27.63 -6.97 -35.22
N GLY A 21 -28.84 -6.41 -35.29
CA GLY A 21 -29.45 -5.71 -34.16
C GLY A 21 -29.47 -6.57 -32.90
N GLY A 22 -29.09 -5.98 -31.76
CA GLY A 22 -29.08 -6.66 -30.46
C GLY A 22 -30.46 -6.66 -29.78
N GLY A 23 -30.71 -7.70 -28.98
CA GLY A 23 -31.90 -7.83 -28.11
C GLY A 23 -31.58 -8.20 -26.66
N ALA A 24 -30.30 -8.45 -26.33
CA ALA A 24 -29.85 -8.69 -24.96
C ALA A 24 -29.27 -7.39 -24.38
N ILE A 25 -29.73 -6.99 -23.20
CA ILE A 25 -29.13 -5.91 -22.42
C ILE A 25 -27.97 -6.53 -21.63
N GLN A 26 -26.76 -6.01 -21.80
CA GLN A 26 -25.57 -6.40 -21.06
C GLN A 26 -25.10 -5.23 -20.19
N GLY A 27 -24.48 -5.53 -19.05
CA GLY A 27 -23.85 -4.55 -18.16
C GLY A 27 -22.55 -3.99 -18.75
N ILE A 28 -21.66 -3.53 -17.88
CA ILE A 28 -20.36 -2.97 -18.32
C ILE A 28 -19.31 -4.04 -18.60
N GLY A 29 -19.62 -5.31 -18.31
CA GLY A 29 -18.72 -6.45 -18.52
C GLY A 29 -17.88 -6.79 -17.28
N GLU A 30 -18.36 -6.35 -16.12
CA GLU A 30 -17.75 -6.59 -14.83
C GLU A 30 -17.72 -8.08 -14.46
N THR A 31 -16.61 -8.51 -13.87
CA THR A 31 -16.45 -9.91 -13.44
C THR A 31 -16.04 -9.96 -11.98
N PHE A 32 -16.81 -10.70 -11.17
CA PHE A 32 -16.46 -11.02 -9.79
C PHE A 32 -15.78 -12.39 -9.74
N GLN A 33 -14.65 -12.47 -9.05
CA GLN A 33 -13.96 -13.73 -8.82
C GLN A 33 -13.32 -13.72 -7.41
N PRO A 34 -13.68 -14.67 -6.53
CA PRO A 34 -12.91 -14.88 -5.31
C PRO A 34 -11.56 -15.50 -5.67
N ASP A 35 -10.50 -15.07 -5.00
CA ASP A 35 -9.21 -15.76 -5.05
C ASP A 35 -9.25 -16.90 -4.03
N GLU A 36 -9.35 -18.14 -4.52
CA GLU A 36 -9.53 -19.33 -3.67
C GLU A 36 -8.34 -19.63 -2.76
N PHE A 37 -7.15 -19.10 -3.07
CA PHE A 37 -5.94 -19.33 -2.27
C PHE A 37 -5.80 -18.31 -1.15
N THR A 38 -6.00 -17.02 -1.46
CA THR A 38 -5.85 -15.91 -0.50
C THR A 38 -7.14 -15.63 0.28
N GLY A 39 -8.30 -16.08 -0.20
CA GLY A 39 -9.61 -15.75 0.36
C GLY A 39 -10.07 -14.32 0.08
N THR A 40 -9.33 -13.56 -0.75
CA THR A 40 -9.68 -12.18 -1.09
C THR A 40 -10.82 -12.11 -2.11
N ALA A 41 -11.62 -11.05 -2.02
CA ALA A 41 -12.63 -10.74 -3.02
C ALA A 41 -12.00 -9.95 -4.18
N GLY A 42 -12.20 -10.41 -5.41
CA GLY A 42 -11.73 -9.74 -6.62
C GLY A 42 -12.88 -9.29 -7.52
N LEU A 43 -12.74 -8.10 -8.11
CA LEU A 43 -13.62 -7.59 -9.16
C LEU A 43 -12.79 -6.90 -10.23
N SER A 44 -13.16 -7.06 -11.51
CA SER A 44 -12.56 -6.32 -12.61
C SER A 44 -13.62 -5.51 -13.36
N ILE A 45 -13.37 -4.22 -13.54
CA ILE A 45 -14.21 -3.29 -14.30
C ILE A 45 -13.46 -2.90 -15.57
N PRO A 46 -13.84 -3.42 -16.75
CA PRO A 46 -13.15 -3.09 -17.99
C PRO A 46 -13.41 -1.64 -18.40
N ILE A 47 -12.34 -0.93 -18.77
CA ILE A 47 -12.42 0.38 -19.42
C ILE A 47 -12.43 0.12 -20.92
N SER A 48 -13.58 0.33 -21.56
CA SER A 48 -13.69 0.08 -23.00
C SER A 48 -12.89 1.10 -23.80
N THR A 49 -11.86 0.63 -24.49
CA THR A 49 -11.10 1.36 -25.51
C THR A 49 -11.64 0.98 -26.89
N THR A 50 -11.47 1.86 -27.88
CA THR A 50 -11.95 1.58 -29.25
C THR A 50 -11.01 0.57 -29.93
N PRO A 51 -11.49 -0.59 -30.41
CA PRO A 51 -10.61 -1.55 -31.06
C PRO A 51 -9.93 -0.97 -32.31
N CYS A 52 -8.62 -1.20 -32.47
CA CYS A 52 -7.87 -0.74 -33.63
C CYS A 52 -6.80 -1.75 -34.01
N ARG A 53 -6.97 -2.40 -35.16
CA ARG A 53 -5.99 -3.33 -35.76
C ARG A 53 -5.58 -4.50 -34.84
N GLY A 54 -6.32 -4.74 -33.75
CA GLY A 54 -6.00 -5.75 -32.74
C GLY A 54 -4.83 -5.35 -31.83
N PHE A 55 -4.48 -4.06 -31.78
CA PHE A 55 -3.41 -3.50 -30.97
C PHE A 55 -3.88 -2.22 -30.27
N GLU A 56 -4.84 -2.39 -29.37
CA GLU A 56 -5.40 -1.35 -28.51
C GLU A 56 -5.06 -1.60 -27.03
N PRO A 57 -4.95 -0.55 -26.20
CA PRO A 57 -4.69 -0.71 -24.78
C PRO A 57 -5.81 -1.49 -24.09
N GLN A 58 -5.43 -2.51 -23.34
CA GLN A 58 -6.33 -3.30 -22.50
C GLN A 58 -6.32 -2.71 -21.09
N LEU A 59 -7.41 -2.08 -20.68
CA LEU A 59 -7.51 -1.32 -19.44
C LEU A 59 -8.63 -1.87 -18.56
N SER A 60 -8.36 -1.98 -17.27
CA SER A 60 -9.37 -2.32 -16.26
C SER A 60 -9.05 -1.63 -14.95
N VAL A 61 -10.09 -1.28 -14.19
CA VAL A 61 -9.96 -0.99 -12.76
C VAL A 61 -10.29 -2.25 -12.00
N SER A 62 -9.30 -2.79 -11.28
CA SER A 62 -9.43 -4.00 -10.48
C SER A 62 -9.60 -3.65 -9.01
N TYR A 63 -10.55 -4.29 -8.35
CA TYR A 63 -10.68 -4.31 -6.89
C TYR A 63 -10.08 -5.59 -6.32
N ASN A 64 -9.37 -5.47 -5.21
CA ASN A 64 -9.04 -6.57 -4.33
C ASN A 64 -9.28 -6.14 -2.87
N SER A 65 -9.94 -6.97 -2.07
CA SER A 65 -10.24 -6.64 -0.67
C SER A 65 -9.00 -6.47 0.23
N GLY A 66 -7.84 -6.95 -0.20
CA GLY A 66 -6.55 -6.75 0.48
C GLY A 66 -5.73 -5.57 -0.06
N ASN A 67 -6.20 -4.85 -1.08
CA ASN A 67 -5.52 -3.66 -1.58
C ASN A 67 -5.83 -2.43 -0.71
N GLY A 68 -4.83 -1.57 -0.53
CA GLY A 68 -4.98 -0.29 0.16
C GLY A 68 -5.64 0.81 -0.68
N ASN A 69 -5.49 2.06 -0.23
CA ASN A 69 -6.00 3.24 -0.91
C ASN A 69 -5.20 3.57 -2.18
N GLY A 70 -5.82 4.28 -3.14
CA GLY A 70 -5.25 4.55 -4.45
C GLY A 70 -5.97 5.63 -5.24
N GLN A 71 -5.60 5.79 -6.51
CA GLN A 71 -6.16 6.81 -7.42
C GLN A 71 -7.63 6.55 -7.79
N PHE A 72 -8.18 5.39 -7.40
CA PHE A 72 -9.57 4.98 -7.61
C PHE A 72 -10.29 4.65 -6.30
N GLY A 73 -9.79 5.14 -5.16
CA GLY A 73 -10.33 4.86 -3.82
C GLY A 73 -9.86 3.52 -3.23
N LEU A 74 -10.31 3.21 -2.01
CA LEU A 74 -9.89 2.00 -1.29
C LEU A 74 -10.13 0.71 -2.08
N GLY A 75 -9.08 -0.10 -2.22
CA GLY A 75 -9.12 -1.43 -2.82
C GLY A 75 -9.04 -1.45 -4.34
N PHE A 76 -9.29 -0.31 -5.01
CA PHE A 76 -9.31 -0.19 -6.47
C PHE A 76 -7.98 0.33 -7.02
N ALA A 77 -7.50 -0.31 -8.08
CA ALA A 77 -6.30 0.10 -8.81
C ALA A 77 -6.46 -0.10 -10.31
N LEU A 78 -5.82 0.77 -11.10
CA LEU A 78 -5.75 0.62 -12.55
C LEU A 78 -4.72 -0.46 -12.93
N SER A 79 -5.12 -1.39 -13.78
CA SER A 79 -4.28 -2.52 -14.20
C SER A 79 -3.33 -2.17 -15.36
N ILE A 80 -2.40 -1.22 -15.17
CA ILE A 80 -1.29 -0.96 -16.11
C ILE A 80 -0.01 -1.59 -15.56
N PRO A 81 0.75 -2.35 -16.36
CA PRO A 81 1.97 -2.97 -15.89
C PRO A 81 3.05 -1.92 -15.59
N LYS A 82 3.84 -2.20 -14.56
CA LYS A 82 5.04 -1.47 -14.18
C LYS A 82 6.11 -2.43 -13.69
N ILE A 83 7.36 -1.97 -13.66
CA ILE A 83 8.46 -2.63 -12.96
C ILE A 83 8.80 -1.80 -11.73
N SER A 84 8.91 -2.42 -10.57
CA SER A 84 9.25 -1.74 -9.32
C SER A 84 10.32 -2.48 -8.53
N ARG A 85 10.97 -1.79 -7.61
CA ARG A 85 11.79 -2.45 -6.59
C ARG A 85 10.88 -3.17 -5.59
N LYS A 86 11.31 -4.34 -5.15
CA LYS A 86 10.61 -5.17 -4.16
C LYS A 86 10.78 -4.56 -2.76
N THR A 87 9.69 -4.53 -2.01
CA THR A 87 9.67 -3.95 -0.65
C THR A 87 9.24 -4.96 0.42
N SER A 88 8.78 -6.16 0.04
CA SER A 88 8.21 -7.15 0.96
C SER A 88 9.25 -7.91 1.80
N LYS A 89 10.55 -7.60 1.65
CA LYS A 89 11.69 -8.25 2.35
C LYS A 89 12.78 -7.23 2.67
N GLY A 90 12.37 -6.01 2.97
CA GLY A 90 13.25 -4.87 3.19
C GLY A 90 12.96 -3.76 2.22
N LEU A 91 13.19 -2.53 2.67
CA LEU A 91 13.10 -1.36 1.81
C LEU A 91 14.25 -1.33 0.78
N PRO A 92 14.07 -0.62 -0.35
CA PRO A 92 15.12 -0.48 -1.34
C PRO A 92 16.35 0.24 -0.76
N LYS A 93 17.53 -0.28 -1.07
CA LYS A 93 18.82 0.38 -0.78
C LYS A 93 19.34 1.21 -1.94
N TYR A 94 18.74 1.04 -3.12
CA TYR A 94 19.13 1.67 -4.38
C TYR A 94 20.55 1.29 -4.84
N ASP A 95 20.97 0.07 -4.51
CA ASP A 95 22.21 -0.54 -4.97
C ASP A 95 21.92 -1.79 -5.83
N ASP A 96 22.96 -2.59 -6.09
CA ASP A 96 22.89 -3.84 -6.87
C ASP A 96 22.29 -5.02 -6.09
N THR A 97 21.90 -4.84 -4.83
CA THR A 97 21.30 -5.88 -3.99
C THR A 97 19.77 -5.88 -4.02
N ASP A 98 19.16 -4.81 -4.53
CA ASP A 98 17.71 -4.70 -4.67
C ASP A 98 17.15 -5.71 -5.67
N THR A 99 15.98 -6.27 -5.34
CA THR A 99 15.24 -7.17 -6.23
C THR A 99 14.16 -6.38 -6.98
N PHE A 100 13.92 -6.72 -8.25
CA PHE A 100 12.89 -6.08 -9.07
C PHE A 100 11.69 -7.02 -9.27
N ILE A 101 10.51 -6.44 -9.46
CA ILE A 101 9.26 -7.16 -9.76
C ILE A 101 8.64 -6.52 -11.00
N LEU A 102 8.24 -7.34 -11.96
CA LEU A 102 7.32 -6.94 -13.04
C LEU A 102 5.90 -7.25 -12.59
N SER A 103 4.95 -6.34 -12.84
CA SER A 103 3.54 -6.53 -12.48
C SER A 103 3.01 -7.90 -12.93
N ASN A 104 2.37 -8.62 -12.02
CA ASN A 104 1.85 -9.99 -12.21
C ASN A 104 2.92 -11.06 -12.50
N ALA A 105 4.20 -10.78 -12.23
CA ALA A 105 5.29 -11.75 -12.28
C ALA A 105 5.94 -11.93 -10.90
N ASP A 106 6.67 -13.03 -10.74
CA ASP A 106 7.52 -13.28 -9.56
C ASP A 106 8.80 -12.43 -9.62
N ASP A 107 9.61 -12.49 -8.55
CA ASP A 107 10.90 -11.80 -8.40
C ASP A 107 11.77 -11.97 -9.64
N LEU A 108 12.24 -10.85 -10.22
CA LEU A 108 13.15 -10.86 -11.35
C LEU A 108 14.57 -11.21 -10.88
N VAL A 109 15.12 -12.26 -11.46
CA VAL A 109 16.48 -12.74 -11.18
C VAL A 109 17.37 -12.48 -12.40
N PRO A 110 18.56 -11.89 -12.23
CA PRO A 110 19.49 -11.66 -13.33
C PRO A 110 19.99 -12.98 -13.91
N ILE A 111 20.13 -13.06 -15.23
CA ILE A 111 20.57 -14.25 -15.95
C ILE A 111 21.65 -13.94 -16.98
N GLY A 112 22.59 -14.89 -17.13
CA GLY A 112 23.70 -14.77 -18.07
C GLY A 112 24.72 -13.70 -17.67
N SER A 113 25.69 -13.46 -18.54
CA SER A 113 26.64 -12.37 -18.36
C SER A 113 26.05 -11.06 -18.90
N PRO A 114 26.21 -9.93 -18.20
CA PRO A 114 25.84 -8.63 -18.73
C PRO A 114 26.55 -8.36 -20.07
N ARG A 115 25.87 -7.62 -20.95
CA ARG A 115 26.39 -7.24 -22.26
C ARG A 115 26.46 -5.73 -22.38
N THR A 116 27.37 -5.24 -23.21
CA THR A 116 27.44 -3.82 -23.57
C THR A 116 27.03 -3.67 -25.02
N GLU A 117 26.07 -2.79 -25.28
CA GLU A 117 25.65 -2.39 -26.62
C GLU A 117 25.64 -0.87 -26.68
N ASP A 118 26.39 -0.30 -27.61
CA ASP A 118 26.65 1.14 -27.70
C ASP A 118 27.06 1.75 -26.35
N SER A 119 26.26 2.67 -25.82
CA SER A 119 26.47 3.34 -24.53
C SER A 119 25.74 2.68 -23.36
N TYR A 120 25.14 1.49 -23.54
CA TYR A 120 24.33 0.82 -22.51
C TYR A 120 25.00 -0.44 -21.97
N HIS A 121 24.96 -0.60 -20.65
CA HIS A 121 25.14 -1.86 -19.94
C HIS A 121 23.79 -2.54 -19.76
N ILE A 122 23.68 -3.79 -20.20
CA ILE A 122 22.41 -4.49 -20.32
C ILE A 122 22.46 -5.80 -19.54
N ILE A 123 21.51 -5.96 -18.64
CA ILE A 123 21.34 -7.15 -17.80
C ILE A 123 20.01 -7.80 -18.18
N ALA A 124 20.05 -9.08 -18.54
CA ALA A 124 18.84 -9.86 -18.80
C ALA A 124 18.30 -10.44 -17.48
N TYR A 125 16.98 -10.49 -17.37
CA TYR A 125 16.28 -11.02 -16.20
C TYR A 125 15.26 -12.09 -16.61
N ARG A 126 14.89 -12.94 -15.63
CA ARG A 126 13.72 -13.82 -15.71
C ARG A 126 12.95 -13.82 -14.39
N PRO A 127 11.62 -13.99 -14.40
CA PRO A 127 10.88 -14.24 -13.18
C PRO A 127 11.36 -15.54 -12.52
N ARG A 128 11.43 -15.57 -11.18
CA ARG A 128 11.80 -16.76 -10.41
C ARG A 128 10.88 -17.94 -10.74
N THR A 129 9.58 -17.68 -10.84
CA THR A 129 8.59 -18.62 -11.35
C THR A 129 8.18 -18.18 -12.76
N GLU A 130 8.69 -18.88 -13.77
CA GLU A 130 8.47 -18.53 -15.18
C GLU A 130 7.02 -18.81 -15.62
N GLY A 131 6.47 -17.89 -16.40
CA GLY A 131 5.10 -18.01 -16.94
C GLY A 131 4.83 -17.06 -18.11
N LEU A 132 5.59 -15.96 -18.21
CA LEU A 132 5.46 -14.98 -19.28
C LEU A 132 6.20 -15.42 -20.54
N PHE A 133 7.31 -16.15 -20.39
CA PHE A 133 8.24 -16.48 -21.48
C PHE A 133 8.67 -15.24 -22.27
N ALA A 134 8.76 -14.10 -21.58
CA ALA A 134 9.18 -12.82 -22.14
C ALA A 134 10.70 -12.64 -22.00
N LYS A 135 11.30 -11.92 -22.94
CA LYS A 135 12.68 -11.42 -22.81
C LYS A 135 12.62 -10.11 -22.02
N ILE A 136 13.17 -10.10 -20.80
CA ILE A 136 13.18 -8.94 -19.91
C ILE A 136 14.63 -8.44 -19.78
N GLU A 137 14.87 -7.17 -20.09
CA GLU A 137 16.20 -6.55 -20.05
C GLU A 137 16.14 -5.21 -19.34
N GLN A 138 17.09 -4.97 -18.42
CA GLN A 138 17.39 -3.65 -17.89
C GLN A 138 18.51 -3.04 -18.72
N TRP A 139 18.29 -1.81 -19.19
CA TRP A 139 19.25 -1.05 -19.99
C TRP A 139 19.71 0.15 -19.18
N SER A 140 20.98 0.18 -18.79
CA SER A 140 21.58 1.26 -17.99
C SER A 140 22.62 2.02 -18.80
N ASN A 141 22.49 3.34 -18.90
CA ASN A 141 23.43 4.17 -19.64
C ASN A 141 24.75 4.28 -18.89
N ASN A 142 25.87 3.93 -19.53
CA ASN A 142 27.20 3.91 -18.91
C ASN A 142 27.71 5.31 -18.51
N SER A 143 27.19 6.37 -19.12
CA SER A 143 27.63 7.75 -18.85
C SER A 143 26.76 8.45 -17.82
N THR A 144 25.45 8.24 -17.85
CA THR A 144 24.50 8.92 -16.94
C THR A 144 24.06 8.08 -15.76
N GLY A 145 24.16 6.75 -15.84
CA GLY A 145 23.59 5.84 -14.83
C GLY A 145 22.08 5.63 -14.98
N ASP A 146 21.41 6.41 -15.84
CA ASP A 146 19.98 6.26 -16.12
C ASP A 146 19.65 4.85 -16.60
N SER A 147 18.59 4.27 -16.04
CA SER A 147 18.11 2.97 -16.47
C SER A 147 16.65 2.97 -16.89
N TYR A 148 16.35 2.08 -17.82
CA TYR A 148 15.00 1.76 -18.26
C TYR A 148 14.88 0.26 -18.52
N TRP A 149 13.65 -0.23 -18.71
CA TRP A 149 13.42 -1.64 -18.96
C TRP A 149 12.79 -1.87 -20.33
N ARG A 150 13.21 -2.95 -20.98
CA ARG A 150 12.65 -3.47 -22.24
C ARG A 150 12.12 -4.87 -21.99
N VAL A 151 10.84 -5.09 -22.29
CA VAL A 151 10.18 -6.39 -22.21
C VAL A 151 9.63 -6.77 -23.58
N THR A 152 10.13 -7.86 -24.16
CA THR A 152 9.59 -8.42 -25.41
C THR A 152 8.85 -9.71 -25.10
N SER A 153 7.53 -9.71 -25.33
CA SER A 153 6.66 -10.86 -25.11
C SER A 153 6.87 -11.97 -26.14
N LYS A 154 6.31 -13.16 -25.89
CA LYS A 154 6.31 -14.30 -26.83
C LYS A 154 5.61 -13.99 -28.17
N ASP A 155 4.70 -13.01 -28.18
CA ASP A 155 3.96 -12.56 -29.36
C ASP A 155 4.71 -11.45 -30.11
N ASN A 156 5.99 -11.22 -29.75
CA ASN A 156 6.88 -10.22 -30.33
C ASN A 156 6.41 -8.76 -30.17
N ILE A 157 5.54 -8.51 -29.18
CA ILE A 157 5.21 -7.16 -28.71
C ILE A 157 6.33 -6.69 -27.78
N THR A 158 6.90 -5.53 -28.06
CA THR A 158 7.90 -4.89 -27.20
C THR A 158 7.25 -3.79 -26.38
N SER A 159 7.54 -3.77 -25.08
CA SER A 159 7.11 -2.73 -24.13
C SER A 159 8.32 -2.12 -23.45
N ILE A 160 8.33 -0.79 -23.33
CA ILE A 160 9.40 -0.04 -22.69
C ILE A 160 8.85 0.66 -21.45
N PHE A 161 9.61 0.57 -20.35
CA PHE A 161 9.22 1.12 -19.05
C PHE A 161 10.24 2.14 -18.57
N GLY A 162 9.77 3.34 -18.20
CA GLY A 162 10.56 4.42 -17.63
C GLY A 162 11.79 4.81 -18.45
N LYS A 163 11.64 4.96 -19.76
CA LYS A 163 12.72 5.46 -20.64
C LYS A 163 13.00 6.93 -20.37
N THR A 164 11.96 7.72 -20.11
CA THR A 164 12.08 9.14 -19.77
C THR A 164 11.58 9.43 -18.34
N PRO A 165 11.96 10.57 -17.72
CA PRO A 165 11.57 10.89 -16.34
C PRO A 165 10.06 10.93 -16.08
N GLN A 166 9.23 11.26 -17.08
CA GLN A 166 7.76 11.28 -16.92
C GLN A 166 7.18 9.90 -16.56
N ALA A 167 7.85 8.81 -16.96
CA ALA A 167 7.43 7.44 -16.69
C ALA A 167 8.27 6.79 -15.57
N ARG A 168 8.81 7.59 -14.64
CA ARG A 168 9.56 7.12 -13.47
C ARG A 168 9.00 7.72 -12.18
N ILE A 169 8.91 6.89 -11.15
CA ILE A 169 8.74 7.35 -9.77
C ILE A 169 10.11 7.25 -9.10
N SER A 170 10.70 8.39 -8.78
CA SER A 170 12.04 8.52 -8.18
C SER A 170 12.03 9.48 -6.99
N ASP A 171 13.07 9.42 -6.17
CA ASP A 171 13.24 10.35 -5.06
C ASP A 171 13.33 11.80 -5.59
N PRO A 172 12.47 12.73 -5.13
CA PRO A 172 12.54 14.14 -5.51
C PRO A 172 13.86 14.83 -5.16
N GLU A 173 14.57 14.33 -4.14
CA GLU A 173 15.87 14.87 -3.71
C GLU A 173 17.05 14.15 -4.39
N ASN A 174 16.81 13.00 -5.03
CA ASN A 174 17.81 12.25 -5.78
C ASN A 174 17.19 11.41 -6.92
N ALA A 175 17.17 11.95 -8.14
CA ALA A 175 16.55 11.30 -9.29
C ALA A 175 17.16 9.93 -9.69
N ASP A 176 18.38 9.62 -9.23
CA ASP A 176 19.03 8.32 -9.47
C ASP A 176 18.36 7.19 -8.66
N CYS A 177 17.67 7.54 -7.56
CA CYS A 177 16.89 6.62 -6.74
C CYS A 177 15.52 6.35 -7.38
N ILE A 178 15.51 5.64 -8.51
CA ILE A 178 14.28 5.23 -9.21
C ILE A 178 13.64 4.03 -8.50
N PHE A 179 12.41 4.20 -8.02
CA PHE A 179 11.61 3.17 -7.34
C PHE A 179 10.74 2.38 -8.31
N GLU A 180 10.07 3.06 -9.26
CA GLU A 180 9.21 2.42 -10.28
C GLU A 180 9.49 2.95 -11.68
N TRP A 181 9.47 2.03 -12.65
CA TRP A 181 9.47 2.29 -14.09
C TRP A 181 8.08 1.96 -14.64
N LEU A 182 7.35 3.00 -15.03
CA LEU A 182 5.99 2.91 -15.55
C LEU A 182 6.01 2.57 -17.05
N LEU A 183 5.01 1.86 -17.55
CA LEU A 183 4.90 1.55 -18.98
C LEU A 183 4.80 2.86 -19.77
N GLU A 184 5.72 3.08 -20.70
CA GLU A 184 5.81 4.33 -21.49
C GLU A 184 5.39 4.11 -22.94
N GLU A 185 5.68 2.93 -23.49
CA GLU A 185 5.31 2.58 -24.85
C GLU A 185 5.19 1.07 -25.04
N SER A 186 4.32 0.67 -25.96
CA SER A 186 4.22 -0.69 -26.48
C SER A 186 4.09 -0.65 -27.99
N PHE A 187 4.76 -1.57 -28.70
CA PHE A 187 4.67 -1.68 -30.15
C PHE A 187 4.78 -3.11 -30.65
N ASP A 188 4.12 -3.37 -31.78
CA ASP A 188 4.12 -4.66 -32.45
C ASP A 188 5.00 -4.65 -33.72
N PRO A 189 5.24 -5.82 -34.34
CA PRO A 189 6.01 -5.91 -35.59
C PRO A 189 5.28 -5.32 -36.82
N GLY A 190 3.98 -5.04 -36.70
CA GLY A 190 3.18 -4.38 -37.74
C GLY A 190 3.38 -2.87 -37.78
N GLY A 191 4.19 -2.32 -36.86
CA GLY A 191 4.42 -0.89 -36.71
C GLY A 191 3.26 -0.17 -36.03
N ASN A 192 2.41 -0.88 -35.29
CA ASN A 192 1.37 -0.29 -34.44
C ASN A 192 1.97 0.08 -33.08
N TYR A 193 1.64 1.27 -32.56
CA TYR A 193 2.16 1.80 -31.31
C TYR A 193 1.04 2.20 -30.34
N ILE A 194 1.34 2.06 -29.05
CA ILE A 194 0.57 2.62 -27.93
C ILE A 194 1.55 3.43 -27.09
N ILE A 195 1.25 4.71 -26.85
CA ILE A 195 2.07 5.63 -26.07
C ILE A 195 1.34 6.02 -24.79
N TYR A 196 2.03 5.92 -23.66
CA TYR A 196 1.52 6.23 -22.34
C TYR A 196 2.22 7.49 -21.81
N ARG A 197 1.43 8.50 -21.45
CA ARG A 197 1.92 9.76 -20.89
C ARG A 197 1.38 9.93 -19.49
N TYR A 198 2.27 10.32 -18.59
CA TYR A 198 1.97 10.59 -17.20
C TYR A 198 2.23 12.07 -16.90
N LYS A 199 1.46 12.59 -15.95
CA LYS A 199 1.69 13.89 -15.33
C LYS A 199 2.19 13.70 -13.90
N GLU A 200 3.00 14.66 -13.46
CA GLU A 200 3.63 14.68 -12.15
C GLU A 200 2.69 15.26 -11.09
N GLU A 201 2.71 14.68 -9.88
CA GLU A 201 2.05 15.28 -8.71
C GLU A 201 2.51 16.72 -8.49
N ASN A 202 1.58 17.58 -8.10
CA ASN A 202 1.86 18.98 -7.85
C ASN A 202 0.95 19.52 -6.73
N ILE A 203 1.04 20.83 -6.48
CA ILE A 203 0.33 21.50 -5.40
C ILE A 203 -0.96 22.21 -5.82
N GLU A 204 -1.37 22.13 -7.09
CA GLU A 204 -2.61 22.74 -7.58
C GLU A 204 -3.83 22.08 -6.92
N GLY A 205 -4.82 22.87 -6.53
CA GLY A 205 -5.96 22.40 -5.75
C GLY A 205 -5.64 21.89 -4.32
N VAL A 206 -4.37 21.84 -3.88
CA VAL A 206 -4.00 21.38 -2.53
C VAL A 206 -4.20 22.51 -1.52
N PRO A 207 -4.94 22.30 -0.40
CA PRO A 207 -5.15 23.33 0.60
C PRO A 207 -3.85 23.67 1.34
N ASN A 208 -3.69 24.94 1.73
CA ASN A 208 -2.59 25.36 2.60
C ASN A 208 -2.84 24.91 4.05
N ALA A 209 -2.68 23.60 4.30
CA ALA A 209 -2.88 22.97 5.59
C ALA A 209 -1.56 22.72 6.32
N ILE A 210 -1.60 22.70 7.65
CA ILE A 210 -0.40 22.51 8.50
C ILE A 210 0.32 21.19 8.22
N TYR A 211 -0.42 20.15 7.84
CA TYR A 211 0.10 18.82 7.52
C TYR A 211 0.76 18.73 6.13
N GLU A 212 0.69 19.77 5.31
CA GLU A 212 1.36 19.84 4.00
C GLU A 212 2.65 20.67 4.01
N ALA A 213 2.88 21.51 5.03
CA ALA A 213 3.91 22.55 5.01
C ALA A 213 5.37 22.08 4.81
N ASN A 214 5.70 20.83 5.18
CA ASN A 214 7.06 20.30 5.15
C ASN A 214 7.24 19.10 4.20
N ARG A 215 6.32 18.89 3.26
CA ARG A 215 6.34 17.75 2.33
C ARG A 215 6.87 18.15 0.95
N THR A 216 7.52 17.20 0.27
CA THR A 216 7.86 17.32 -1.16
C THR A 216 6.92 16.43 -1.96
N GLN A 217 6.04 17.03 -2.76
CA GLN A 217 4.86 16.37 -3.33
C GLN A 217 4.99 16.15 -4.85
N THR A 218 6.16 15.73 -5.34
CA THR A 218 6.41 15.57 -6.79
C THR A 218 6.75 14.15 -7.22
N ALA A 219 7.04 13.25 -6.29
CA ALA A 219 7.46 11.88 -6.63
C ALA A 219 6.42 11.12 -7.46
N ASN A 220 5.15 11.22 -7.08
CA ASN A 220 4.07 10.43 -7.66
C ASN A 220 3.75 10.84 -9.10
N LYS A 221 3.19 9.89 -9.85
CA LYS A 221 2.86 10.04 -11.28
C LYS A 221 1.46 9.48 -11.55
N TYR A 222 0.73 10.18 -12.40
CA TYR A 222 -0.65 9.87 -12.77
C TYR A 222 -0.72 9.67 -14.26
N ILE A 223 -1.31 8.55 -14.72
CA ILE A 223 -1.55 8.39 -16.16
C ILE A 223 -2.46 9.55 -16.60
N GLU A 224 -2.03 10.29 -17.61
CA GLU A 224 -2.78 11.42 -18.17
C GLU A 224 -3.48 10.97 -19.44
N ARG A 225 -2.74 10.28 -20.31
CA ARG A 225 -3.15 10.06 -21.69
C ARG A 225 -2.53 8.80 -22.27
N ILE A 226 -3.32 8.08 -23.07
CA ILE A 226 -2.86 6.98 -23.91
C ILE A 226 -3.22 7.27 -25.35
N GLN A 227 -2.25 7.22 -26.26
CA GLN A 227 -2.44 7.47 -27.69
C GLN A 227 -2.14 6.21 -28.48
N TYR A 228 -3.00 5.85 -29.44
CA TYR A 228 -2.82 4.65 -30.26
C TYR A 228 -3.55 4.76 -31.61
N GLY A 229 -3.36 3.76 -32.47
CA GLY A 229 -3.90 3.77 -33.83
C GLY A 229 -3.21 4.82 -34.70
N ASN A 230 -1.89 4.79 -34.72
CA ASN A 230 -1.07 5.59 -35.62
C ASN A 230 -1.51 5.44 -37.08
N ASP A 231 -1.56 6.55 -37.79
CA ASP A 231 -2.04 6.67 -39.17
C ASP A 231 -1.21 5.83 -40.16
N ARG A 232 0.11 5.75 -39.93
CA ARG A 232 1.05 4.96 -40.72
C ARG A 232 1.88 4.01 -39.85
N PRO A 233 2.32 2.85 -40.35
CA PRO A 233 3.27 2.00 -39.65
C PRO A 233 4.53 2.78 -39.25
N MET A 234 4.99 2.58 -38.03
CA MET A 234 6.15 3.26 -37.47
C MET A 234 7.31 2.29 -37.20
N GLU A 235 8.54 2.80 -37.25
CA GLU A 235 9.75 2.07 -36.85
C GLU A 235 10.20 2.44 -35.42
N GLU A 236 10.93 1.53 -34.76
CA GLU A 236 11.50 1.79 -33.43
C GLU A 236 12.46 2.97 -33.47
N GLY A 237 12.23 3.96 -32.60
CA GLY A 237 13.04 5.18 -32.53
C GLY A 237 12.67 6.27 -33.54
N GLU A 238 11.64 6.07 -34.36
CA GLU A 238 11.12 7.09 -35.26
C GLU A 238 10.53 8.30 -34.50
N ASP A 239 10.72 9.50 -35.05
CA ASP A 239 10.12 10.73 -34.52
C ASP A 239 8.59 10.69 -34.62
N ARG A 240 7.93 10.97 -33.50
CA ARG A 240 6.48 10.83 -33.30
C ARG A 240 5.74 12.15 -33.50
N ASN A 241 6.46 13.27 -33.64
CA ASN A 241 5.83 14.59 -33.74
C ASN A 241 4.96 14.75 -35.00
N SER A 242 5.22 13.95 -36.04
CA SER A 242 4.46 13.95 -37.29
C SER A 242 3.35 12.90 -37.36
N VAL A 243 3.24 12.03 -36.35
CA VAL A 243 2.31 10.92 -36.35
C VAL A 243 0.93 11.39 -35.92
N ILE A 244 -0.09 11.02 -36.69
CA ILE A 244 -1.48 11.27 -36.33
C ILE A 244 -2.00 10.04 -35.59
N TRP A 245 -2.49 10.26 -34.37
CA TRP A 245 -3.09 9.21 -33.55
C TRP A 245 -4.61 9.26 -33.69
N CYS A 246 -5.22 8.23 -34.27
CA CYS A 246 -6.67 8.21 -34.48
C CYS A 246 -7.46 8.13 -33.17
N PHE A 247 -6.84 7.62 -32.10
CA PHE A 247 -7.51 7.33 -30.84
C PHE A 247 -6.71 7.84 -29.65
N GLU A 248 -7.45 8.37 -28.68
CA GLU A 248 -6.86 8.89 -27.44
C GLU A 248 -7.76 8.55 -26.24
N VAL A 249 -7.14 8.01 -25.19
CA VAL A 249 -7.76 7.79 -23.89
C VAL A 249 -7.21 8.82 -22.93
N ILE A 250 -8.07 9.62 -22.30
CA ILE A 250 -7.68 10.62 -21.30
C ILE A 250 -8.17 10.18 -19.94
N PHE A 251 -7.30 10.29 -18.94
CA PHE A 251 -7.64 10.10 -17.53
C PHE A 251 -7.81 11.48 -16.91
N ASP A 252 -9.04 11.77 -16.51
CA ASP A 252 -9.46 13.03 -15.94
C ASP A 252 -9.52 12.90 -14.41
N TYR A 253 -8.92 13.85 -13.71
CA TYR A 253 -8.84 13.97 -12.26
C TYR A 253 -9.62 15.19 -11.74
N GLY A 254 -10.56 15.71 -12.54
CA GLY A 254 -11.44 16.83 -12.24
C GLY A 254 -11.28 18.03 -13.17
N GLU A 255 -10.36 17.98 -14.13
CA GLU A 255 -10.03 19.10 -15.02
C GLU A 255 -11.05 19.30 -16.16
N TYR A 256 -11.70 18.23 -16.62
CA TYR A 256 -12.50 18.24 -17.84
C TYR A 256 -13.99 18.48 -17.57
N ASP A 257 -14.60 19.42 -18.31
CA ASP A 257 -16.06 19.57 -18.34
C ASP A 257 -16.66 18.70 -19.44
N ILE A 258 -17.25 17.57 -19.04
CA ILE A 258 -17.90 16.62 -19.94
C ILE A 258 -19.42 16.82 -20.04
N ASN A 259 -19.95 17.97 -19.59
CA ASN A 259 -21.36 18.30 -19.77
C ASN A 259 -21.74 18.25 -21.27
N PRO A 260 -22.87 17.64 -21.66
CA PRO A 260 -23.27 17.58 -23.07
C PRO A 260 -23.46 18.95 -23.76
N ASN A 261 -23.60 20.03 -22.98
CA ASN A 261 -23.66 21.40 -23.50
C ASN A 261 -22.27 21.99 -23.83
N ASN A 262 -21.18 21.37 -23.37
CA ASN A 262 -19.82 21.77 -23.73
C ASN A 262 -19.48 21.23 -25.12
N ALA A 263 -19.29 22.13 -26.09
CA ALA A 263 -18.91 21.76 -27.45
C ALA A 263 -17.43 21.36 -27.58
N THR A 264 -16.59 21.68 -26.59
CA THR A 264 -15.14 21.44 -26.60
C THR A 264 -14.69 20.68 -25.35
N PRO A 265 -15.14 19.43 -25.14
CA PRO A 265 -14.82 18.63 -23.95
C PRO A 265 -13.38 18.08 -23.95
N TYR A 266 -12.58 18.39 -24.97
CA TYR A 266 -11.18 17.96 -25.08
C TYR A 266 -10.20 18.94 -24.41
N THR A 267 -10.65 20.14 -24.01
CA THR A 267 -9.80 21.12 -23.32
C THR A 267 -10.12 21.10 -21.82
N PRO A 268 -9.11 20.92 -20.94
CA PRO A 268 -9.31 21.07 -19.50
C PRO A 268 -9.68 22.52 -19.16
N VAL A 269 -10.67 22.69 -18.28
CA VAL A 269 -11.20 24.01 -17.87
C VAL A 269 -11.06 24.28 -16.39
N ASN A 270 -10.72 23.27 -15.59
CA ASN A 270 -10.45 23.37 -14.15
C ASN A 270 -9.02 22.91 -13.83
N GLU A 271 -8.54 23.29 -12.64
CA GLU A 271 -7.41 22.60 -12.00
C GLU A 271 -7.86 21.21 -11.53
N TRP A 272 -6.93 20.25 -11.48
CA TRP A 272 -7.24 18.93 -10.92
C TRP A 272 -7.57 19.00 -9.44
N ALA A 273 -8.59 18.24 -9.04
CA ALA A 273 -9.11 18.28 -7.68
C ALA A 273 -8.14 17.59 -6.71
N ASN A 274 -8.06 18.12 -5.49
CA ASN A 274 -7.47 17.41 -4.36
C ASN A 274 -8.56 16.56 -3.68
N ARG A 275 -8.25 15.29 -3.41
CA ARG A 275 -9.10 14.37 -2.62
C ARG A 275 -9.18 14.80 -1.17
N LEU A 276 -10.23 14.38 -0.46
CA LEU A 276 -10.40 14.71 0.97
C LEU A 276 -9.46 13.92 1.90
N ASP A 277 -9.04 12.72 1.51
CA ASP A 277 -8.12 11.82 2.22
C ASP A 277 -6.75 11.68 1.51
N PRO A 278 -5.94 12.75 1.37
CA PRO A 278 -4.62 12.63 0.77
C PRO A 278 -3.71 11.77 1.67
N PHE A 279 -2.98 10.82 1.09
CA PHE A 279 -2.17 9.87 1.87
C PHE A 279 -0.76 9.75 1.31
N SER A 280 0.16 9.25 2.13
CA SER A 280 1.57 9.05 1.78
C SER A 280 1.97 7.61 1.97
N THR A 281 2.84 7.12 1.10
CA THR A 281 3.55 5.85 1.31
C THR A 281 5.05 6.11 1.38
N TYR A 282 5.77 5.26 2.14
CA TYR A 282 7.20 5.43 2.39
C TYR A 282 8.02 4.20 2.02
N HIS A 283 7.42 3.19 1.38
CA HIS A 283 8.10 1.94 1.00
C HIS A 283 9.27 2.15 0.03
N ALA A 284 9.29 3.28 -0.68
CA ALA A 284 10.39 3.68 -1.53
C ALA A 284 11.60 4.24 -0.76
N GLY A 285 11.54 4.40 0.57
CA GLY A 285 12.57 5.12 1.32
C GLY A 285 12.56 6.65 1.12
N PHE A 286 11.56 7.14 0.40
CA PHE A 286 11.17 8.55 0.29
C PHE A 286 9.64 8.63 0.22
N GLU A 287 9.08 9.84 0.35
CA GLU A 287 7.65 10.04 0.34
C GLU A 287 7.05 9.97 -1.06
N ILE A 288 6.03 9.12 -1.23
CA ILE A 288 5.13 9.16 -2.39
C ILE A 288 3.75 9.60 -1.91
N ARG A 289 3.43 10.88 -2.15
CA ARG A 289 2.15 11.52 -1.77
C ARG A 289 1.10 11.35 -2.87
N THR A 290 -0.14 11.06 -2.49
CA THR A 290 -1.28 10.93 -3.41
C THR A 290 -2.37 11.94 -3.10
N HIS A 291 -2.58 12.93 -3.97
CA HIS A 291 -3.64 13.94 -3.84
C HIS A 291 -4.85 13.69 -4.76
N ARG A 292 -4.76 12.76 -5.72
CA ARG A 292 -5.69 12.75 -6.86
C ARG A 292 -6.55 11.50 -6.92
N LEU A 293 -7.77 11.68 -7.42
CA LEU A 293 -8.72 10.64 -7.76
C LEU A 293 -9.12 10.77 -9.22
N CYS A 294 -9.05 9.68 -9.98
CA CYS A 294 -9.52 9.68 -11.36
C CYS A 294 -11.05 9.72 -11.37
N ARG A 295 -11.62 10.79 -11.94
CA ARG A 295 -13.06 11.04 -12.02
C ARG A 295 -13.67 10.46 -13.28
N ASN A 296 -12.93 10.51 -14.38
CA ASN A 296 -13.38 9.97 -15.66
C ASN A 296 -12.23 9.33 -16.45
N VAL A 297 -12.58 8.32 -17.24
CA VAL A 297 -11.75 7.87 -18.35
C VAL A 297 -12.49 8.12 -19.65
N LEU A 298 -11.92 9.00 -20.48
CA LEU A 298 -12.54 9.59 -21.66
C LEU A 298 -11.93 9.01 -22.93
N MET A 299 -12.77 8.61 -23.87
CA MET A 299 -12.36 8.08 -25.18
C MET A 299 -12.62 9.12 -26.27
N PHE A 300 -11.56 9.60 -26.90
CA PHE A 300 -11.62 10.56 -28.01
C PHE A 300 -11.21 9.92 -29.34
N HIS A 301 -11.89 10.33 -30.40
CA HIS A 301 -11.58 9.97 -31.79
C HIS A 301 -11.08 11.19 -32.56
N ARG A 302 -10.11 10.96 -33.45
CA ARG A 302 -9.55 11.98 -34.35
C ARG A 302 -9.62 11.47 -35.79
N PHE A 303 -10.68 11.83 -36.49
CA PHE A 303 -10.89 11.49 -37.90
C PHE A 303 -11.33 12.73 -38.65
N ASP A 304 -10.86 12.90 -39.88
CA ASP A 304 -11.23 14.06 -40.72
C ASP A 304 -12.75 14.17 -40.91
N GLU A 305 -13.45 13.04 -40.94
CA GLU A 305 -14.91 12.96 -41.04
C GLU A 305 -15.65 13.53 -39.81
N LEU A 306 -14.98 13.61 -38.67
CA LEU A 306 -15.51 14.18 -37.42
C LEU A 306 -15.15 15.67 -37.24
N GLY A 307 -14.32 16.22 -38.11
CA GLY A 307 -13.80 17.59 -38.05
C GLY A 307 -12.35 17.66 -37.56
N SER A 308 -11.86 18.87 -37.31
CA SER A 308 -10.46 19.11 -36.93
C SER A 308 -10.17 18.87 -35.45
N GLU A 309 -11.19 18.89 -34.60
CA GLU A 309 -11.06 18.74 -33.15
C GLU A 309 -11.35 17.29 -32.72
N PRO A 310 -10.68 16.78 -31.66
CA PRO A 310 -11.00 15.47 -31.10
C PRO A 310 -12.45 15.41 -30.59
N VAL A 311 -13.15 14.33 -30.94
CA VAL A 311 -14.55 14.12 -30.55
C VAL A 311 -14.66 13.08 -29.45
N LEU A 312 -15.34 13.43 -28.35
CA LEU A 312 -15.62 12.51 -27.25
C LEU A 312 -16.68 11.50 -27.69
N VAL A 313 -16.39 10.20 -27.58
CA VAL A 313 -17.33 9.13 -27.99
C VAL A 313 -17.82 8.29 -26.82
N ARG A 314 -17.04 8.23 -25.73
CA ARG A 314 -17.38 7.45 -24.54
C ARG A 314 -16.69 8.01 -23.31
N ALA A 315 -17.34 7.91 -22.16
CA ALA A 315 -16.73 8.11 -20.85
C ALA A 315 -17.05 6.93 -19.92
N THR A 316 -16.10 6.60 -19.06
CA THR A 316 -16.34 5.80 -17.85
C THR A 316 -16.24 6.75 -16.66
N HIS A 317 -17.34 6.96 -15.96
CA HIS A 317 -17.45 7.92 -14.87
C HIS A 317 -17.36 7.19 -13.52
N PHE A 318 -16.55 7.71 -12.60
CA PHE A 318 -16.31 7.16 -11.27
C PHE A 318 -16.87 8.12 -10.22
N ASN A 319 -17.89 7.67 -9.49
CA ASN A 319 -18.51 8.43 -8.41
C ASN A 319 -17.96 7.96 -7.08
N TYR A 320 -17.50 8.90 -6.26
CA TYR A 320 -16.88 8.62 -4.97
C TYR A 320 -17.76 9.11 -3.82
N GLN A 321 -17.74 8.37 -2.72
CA GLN A 321 -18.06 8.89 -1.40
C GLN A 321 -16.73 9.34 -0.78
N GLU A 322 -16.42 10.63 -0.93
CA GLU A 322 -15.20 11.22 -0.38
C GLU A 322 -15.38 11.53 1.10
N ASP A 323 -14.40 11.14 1.90
CA ASP A 323 -14.34 11.37 3.34
C ASP A 323 -12.87 11.66 3.73
N PRO A 324 -12.58 12.55 4.69
CA PRO A 324 -11.21 12.81 5.15
C PRO A 324 -10.48 11.60 5.75
N ASN A 325 -11.21 10.61 6.26
CA ASN A 325 -10.64 9.37 6.78
C ASN A 325 -10.30 8.42 5.64
N ILE A 326 -11.29 8.09 4.79
CA ILE A 326 -11.11 7.18 3.68
C ILE A 326 -12.17 7.34 2.58
N THR A 327 -11.71 7.51 1.34
CA THR A 327 -12.60 7.64 0.17
C THR A 327 -12.93 6.28 -0.43
N PHE A 328 -14.22 6.07 -0.70
CA PHE A 328 -14.75 4.87 -1.33
C PHE A 328 -15.30 5.14 -2.74
N LEU A 329 -15.10 4.20 -3.67
CA LEU A 329 -15.76 4.24 -4.97
C LEU A 329 -17.21 3.77 -4.79
N ASN A 330 -18.17 4.69 -4.92
CA ASN A 330 -19.59 4.42 -4.70
C ASN A 330 -20.26 3.82 -5.95
N SER A 331 -19.93 4.32 -7.14
CA SER A 331 -20.48 3.75 -8.39
C SER A 331 -19.64 4.04 -9.63
N VAL A 332 -19.82 3.20 -10.67
CA VAL A 332 -19.21 3.39 -11.99
C VAL A 332 -20.29 3.37 -13.08
N GLU A 333 -20.24 4.35 -13.98
CA GLU A 333 -21.19 4.49 -15.08
C GLU A 333 -20.47 4.56 -16.43
N ALA A 334 -20.97 3.80 -17.41
CA ALA A 334 -20.49 3.88 -18.79
C ALA A 334 -21.44 4.73 -19.63
N ILE A 335 -20.92 5.81 -20.22
CA ILE A 335 -21.68 6.82 -20.93
C ILE A 335 -21.21 6.90 -22.37
N GLY A 336 -22.12 6.73 -23.33
CA GLY A 336 -21.88 6.98 -24.74
C GLY A 336 -22.15 8.44 -25.10
N TYR A 337 -21.28 9.03 -25.90
CA TYR A 337 -21.40 10.40 -26.41
C TYR A 337 -21.55 10.36 -27.93
N ARG A 338 -22.48 11.17 -28.44
CA ARG A 338 -22.69 11.35 -29.88
C ARG A 338 -22.73 12.84 -30.21
N TYR A 339 -21.80 13.28 -31.04
CA TYR A 339 -21.73 14.65 -31.52
C TYR A 339 -22.52 14.81 -32.82
N GLU A 340 -23.61 15.57 -32.81
CA GLU A 340 -24.44 15.86 -33.97
C GLU A 340 -24.89 17.33 -33.94
N ASN A 341 -24.84 18.02 -35.09
CA ASN A 341 -25.31 19.41 -35.25
C ASN A 341 -24.69 20.42 -34.24
N GLY A 342 -23.44 20.21 -33.84
CA GLY A 342 -22.75 21.12 -32.91
C GLY A 342 -23.05 20.89 -31.43
N GLN A 343 -23.73 19.78 -31.08
CA GLN A 343 -24.08 19.46 -29.70
C GLN A 343 -23.83 17.97 -29.40
N TYR A 344 -23.54 17.66 -28.13
CA TYR A 344 -23.46 16.29 -27.68
C TYR A 344 -24.82 15.79 -27.19
N GLN A 345 -25.14 14.56 -27.58
CA GLN A 345 -26.20 13.76 -26.98
C GLN A 345 -25.56 12.59 -26.24
N THR A 346 -26.10 12.25 -25.07
CA THR A 346 -25.55 11.18 -24.24
C THR A 346 -26.60 10.12 -23.92
N LYS A 347 -26.10 8.91 -23.66
CA LYS A 347 -26.88 7.81 -23.10
C LYS A 347 -25.98 6.92 -22.27
N SER A 348 -26.44 6.52 -21.10
CA SER A 348 -25.67 5.68 -20.19
C SER A 348 -26.25 4.27 -20.03
N LEU A 349 -25.39 3.35 -19.64
CA LEU A 349 -25.78 2.09 -19.03
C LEU A 349 -26.17 2.32 -17.56
N PRO A 350 -26.96 1.43 -16.95
CA PRO A 350 -27.19 1.48 -15.50
C PRO A 350 -25.87 1.49 -14.72
N ALA A 351 -25.79 2.29 -13.67
CA ALA A 351 -24.60 2.38 -12.83
C ALA A 351 -24.34 1.05 -12.07
N LEU A 352 -23.07 0.66 -12.00
CA LEU A 352 -22.62 -0.39 -11.10
C LEU A 352 -22.34 0.25 -9.73
N GLU A 353 -23.09 -0.14 -8.70
CA GLU A 353 -23.03 0.45 -7.36
C GLU A 353 -22.30 -0.47 -6.37
N PHE A 354 -21.56 0.13 -5.44
CA PHE A 354 -20.82 -0.55 -4.38
C PHE A 354 -21.30 -0.09 -3.00
N LYS A 355 -21.22 -1.00 -2.04
CA LYS A 355 -21.44 -0.70 -0.62
C LYS A 355 -20.35 -1.34 0.22
N TYR A 356 -19.98 -0.66 1.28
CA TYR A 356 -18.91 -1.04 2.18
C TYR A 356 -19.47 -1.27 3.59
N THR A 357 -18.73 -2.03 4.39
CA THR A 357 -19.08 -2.19 5.81
C THR A 357 -18.77 -0.88 6.52
N GLU A 358 -19.78 -0.30 7.16
CA GLU A 358 -19.64 0.96 7.89
C GLU A 358 -19.09 0.72 9.31
N PHE A 359 -18.32 1.68 9.82
CA PHE A 359 -17.91 1.73 11.22
C PHE A 359 -18.87 2.64 12.01
N GLN A 360 -19.66 2.06 12.92
CA GLN A 360 -20.66 2.76 13.72
C GLN A 360 -20.37 2.55 15.22
N PRO A 361 -19.50 3.38 15.84
CA PRO A 361 -19.07 3.17 17.22
C PRO A 361 -20.12 3.59 18.27
N GLU A 362 -21.15 4.33 17.87
CA GLU A 362 -22.21 4.78 18.78
C GLU A 362 -23.17 3.65 19.17
N GLY A 363 -23.66 3.68 20.41
CA GLY A 363 -24.68 2.73 20.89
C GLY A 363 -24.14 1.39 21.37
N HIS A 364 -22.82 1.19 21.38
CA HIS A 364 -22.19 0.02 21.99
C HIS A 364 -22.06 0.19 23.52
N GLU A 365 -22.25 -0.90 24.26
CA GLU A 365 -22.12 -0.94 25.72
C GLU A 365 -20.87 -1.72 26.14
N PHE A 366 -20.31 -1.37 27.29
CA PHE A 366 -19.25 -2.15 27.91
C PHE A 366 -19.83 -3.44 28.47
N GLU A 367 -19.36 -4.57 27.95
CA GLU A 367 -19.73 -5.88 28.46
C GLU A 367 -18.66 -6.43 29.41
N PRO A 368 -19.05 -7.16 30.46
CA PRO A 368 -18.13 -7.96 31.25
C PRO A 368 -17.27 -8.87 30.38
N PHE A 369 -15.96 -8.89 30.63
CA PHE A 369 -15.07 -9.86 30.00
C PHE A 369 -15.15 -11.20 30.74
N LEU A 370 -15.80 -12.19 30.12
CA LEU A 370 -16.19 -13.46 30.77
C LEU A 370 -15.50 -14.68 30.17
N GLU A 371 -15.24 -15.68 31.01
CA GLU A 371 -14.88 -17.05 30.64
C GLU A 371 -16.10 -17.86 30.16
N GLU A 372 -15.89 -19.05 29.58
CA GLU A 372 -16.96 -19.96 29.16
C GLU A 372 -18.01 -20.26 30.25
N ASN A 373 -17.58 -20.33 31.51
CA ASN A 373 -18.43 -20.65 32.66
C ASN A 373 -19.19 -19.42 33.21
N GLY A 374 -19.11 -18.26 32.55
CA GLY A 374 -19.73 -17.00 32.98
C GLY A 374 -19.01 -16.30 34.14
N ARG A 375 -17.81 -16.75 34.53
CA ARG A 375 -16.96 -16.04 35.50
C ARG A 375 -16.26 -14.89 34.81
N PHE A 376 -16.02 -13.82 35.56
CA PHE A 376 -15.13 -12.76 35.12
C PHE A 376 -13.74 -13.33 34.84
N LEU A 377 -13.24 -13.08 33.64
CA LEU A 377 -11.81 -13.16 33.41
C LEU A 377 -11.14 -12.15 34.36
N PRO A 378 -10.04 -12.53 35.04
CA PRO A 378 -9.31 -11.60 35.88
C PRO A 378 -8.96 -10.36 35.06
N GLY A 379 -9.37 -9.19 35.57
CA GLY A 379 -9.21 -7.93 34.85
C GLY A 379 -7.73 -7.66 34.54
N LEU A 380 -7.47 -7.05 33.40
CA LEU A 380 -6.14 -6.60 32.92
C LEU A 380 -5.62 -5.39 33.72
N ILE A 381 -5.86 -5.37 35.02
CA ILE A 381 -5.57 -4.27 35.95
C ILE A 381 -4.19 -4.40 36.58
N SER A 382 -3.52 -5.56 36.43
CA SER A 382 -2.11 -5.72 36.80
C SER A 382 -1.27 -6.02 35.56
N SER A 383 0.00 -5.63 35.60
CA SER A 383 0.99 -5.92 34.56
C SER A 383 1.31 -7.41 34.41
N GLU A 384 0.73 -8.26 35.25
CA GLU A 384 0.91 -9.71 35.23
C GLU A 384 0.00 -10.37 34.19
N TYR A 385 -1.06 -9.68 33.76
CA TYR A 385 -1.95 -10.13 32.70
C TYR A 385 -1.65 -9.40 31.38
N GLN A 386 -1.59 -10.16 30.29
CA GLN A 386 -1.34 -9.64 28.95
C GLN A 386 -2.32 -10.26 27.96
N ILE A 387 -2.95 -9.44 27.11
CA ILE A 387 -3.68 -9.91 25.94
C ILE A 387 -2.67 -10.11 24.82
N LEU A 388 -2.49 -11.35 24.37
CA LEU A 388 -1.58 -11.67 23.27
C LEU A 388 -1.96 -13.00 22.60
N ASP A 389 -1.61 -13.10 21.32
CA ASP A 389 -1.69 -14.33 20.55
C ASP A 389 -0.40 -15.13 20.74
N LEU A 390 -0.40 -16.07 21.68
CA LEU A 390 0.81 -16.80 22.06
C LEU A 390 1.25 -17.79 20.97
N TYR A 391 0.30 -18.31 20.21
CA TYR A 391 0.51 -19.43 19.28
C TYR A 391 0.37 -19.04 17.80
N GLY A 392 0.04 -17.79 17.51
CA GLY A 392 -0.11 -17.27 16.14
C GLY A 392 -1.38 -17.78 15.47
N GLU A 393 -2.49 -17.77 16.19
CA GLU A 393 -3.81 -18.27 15.76
C GLU A 393 -4.70 -17.17 15.15
N GLY A 394 -4.27 -15.91 15.23
CA GLY A 394 -4.99 -14.74 14.72
C GLY A 394 -6.01 -14.15 15.71
N ILE A 395 -6.16 -14.75 16.89
CA ILE A 395 -7.05 -14.28 17.97
C ILE A 395 -6.24 -14.28 19.26
N PRO A 396 -6.23 -13.19 20.05
CA PRO A 396 -5.45 -13.15 21.27
C PRO A 396 -6.14 -13.88 22.43
N GLY A 397 -5.32 -14.58 23.21
CA GLY A 397 -5.64 -15.12 24.53
C GLY A 397 -5.27 -14.18 25.67
N VAL A 398 -5.38 -14.66 26.91
CA VAL A 398 -4.91 -13.94 28.11
C VAL A 398 -3.77 -14.73 28.74
N LEU A 399 -2.58 -14.15 28.83
CA LEU A 399 -1.43 -14.70 29.54
C LEU A 399 -1.33 -14.09 30.93
N TYR A 400 -1.19 -14.92 31.96
CA TYR A 400 -0.84 -14.52 33.31
C TYR A 400 0.56 -15.01 33.66
N ASN A 401 1.41 -14.11 34.18
CA ASN A 401 2.72 -14.46 34.71
C ASN A 401 3.10 -13.57 35.90
N ASP A 402 3.31 -14.18 37.07
CA ASP A 402 3.78 -13.49 38.30
C ASP A 402 5.25 -13.78 38.65
N GLY A 403 5.96 -14.49 37.76
CA GLY A 403 7.34 -14.97 37.95
C GLY A 403 7.46 -16.34 38.62
N ASN A 404 6.37 -16.88 39.18
CA ASN A 404 6.29 -18.22 39.78
C ASN A 404 5.30 -19.12 39.04
N THR A 405 4.18 -18.55 38.59
CA THR A 405 3.08 -19.24 37.94
C THR A 405 2.84 -18.62 36.59
N THR A 406 2.68 -19.48 35.57
CA THR A 406 2.24 -19.04 34.24
C THR A 406 0.97 -19.78 33.85
N LEU A 407 -0.06 -19.02 33.46
CA LEU A 407 -1.34 -19.55 33.00
C LEU A 407 -1.74 -18.85 31.70
N TYR A 408 -2.43 -19.57 30.83
CA TYR A 408 -2.97 -19.01 29.59
C TYR A 408 -4.44 -19.41 29.42
N TRP A 409 -5.27 -18.41 29.14
CA TRP A 409 -6.65 -18.58 28.71
C TRP A 409 -6.67 -18.54 27.19
N GLU A 410 -6.73 -19.73 26.59
CA GLU A 410 -6.71 -19.90 25.14
C GLU A 410 -8.07 -19.51 24.53
N PRO A 411 -8.09 -18.75 23.42
CA PRO A 411 -9.31 -18.45 22.71
C PRO A 411 -9.87 -19.71 22.04
N ALA A 412 -11.20 -19.85 22.03
CA ALA A 412 -11.91 -20.99 21.46
C ALA A 412 -13.20 -20.54 20.78
N ALA A 413 -13.65 -21.31 19.78
CA ALA A 413 -14.94 -21.09 19.15
C ALA A 413 -16.08 -21.35 20.15
N ASN A 414 -17.09 -20.47 20.19
CA ASN A 414 -18.21 -20.63 21.12
C ASN A 414 -19.10 -21.84 20.78
N THR A 415 -19.69 -21.82 19.59
CA THR A 415 -20.52 -22.87 18.98
C THR A 415 -20.41 -22.76 17.47
N GLU A 416 -20.69 -23.83 16.74
CA GLU A 416 -20.75 -23.80 15.27
C GLU A 416 -21.71 -22.69 14.79
N GLY A 417 -21.21 -21.78 13.96
CA GLY A 417 -21.96 -20.63 13.44
C GLY A 417 -22.01 -19.38 14.33
N SER A 418 -21.46 -19.41 15.56
CA SER A 418 -21.35 -18.21 16.41
C SER A 418 -20.07 -17.43 16.10
N LYS A 419 -20.16 -16.10 16.06
CA LYS A 419 -19.01 -15.19 15.97
C LYS A 419 -18.39 -14.86 17.32
N ALA A 420 -18.99 -15.28 18.43
CA ALA A 420 -18.47 -15.01 19.76
C ALA A 420 -17.23 -15.87 20.05
N VAL A 421 -16.19 -15.25 20.61
CA VAL A 421 -15.00 -15.93 21.13
C VAL A 421 -15.26 -16.34 22.57
N LYS A 422 -14.93 -17.58 22.92
CA LYS A 422 -14.86 -18.05 24.31
C LYS A 422 -13.41 -18.16 24.73
N TYR A 423 -13.18 -18.18 26.04
CA TYR A 423 -11.88 -18.50 26.62
C TYR A 423 -11.97 -19.77 27.43
N ASN A 424 -11.09 -20.73 27.11
CA ASN A 424 -10.95 -21.97 27.86
C ASN A 424 -10.49 -21.67 29.31
N PRO A 425 -10.78 -22.57 30.27
CA PRO A 425 -10.21 -22.46 31.61
C PRO A 425 -8.69 -22.32 31.58
N PRO A 426 -8.07 -21.59 32.53
CA PRO A 426 -6.63 -21.34 32.50
C PRO A 426 -5.84 -22.64 32.56
N GLN A 427 -4.92 -22.80 31.61
CA GLN A 427 -4.00 -23.93 31.57
C GLN A 427 -2.57 -23.44 31.70
N GLN A 428 -1.70 -24.24 32.31
CA GLN A 428 -0.27 -23.98 32.24
C GLN A 428 0.19 -24.30 30.81
N PRO A 429 0.78 -23.33 30.07
CA PRO A 429 1.27 -23.60 28.72
C PRO A 429 2.28 -24.74 28.74
N GLN A 430 2.10 -25.73 27.86
CA GLN A 430 2.88 -26.96 27.89
C GLN A 430 4.37 -26.68 27.72
N SER A 431 5.15 -26.94 28.77
CA SER A 431 6.62 -26.77 28.77
C SER A 431 7.12 -25.33 28.62
N LEU A 432 6.30 -24.30 28.87
CA LEU A 432 6.80 -22.93 28.88
C LEU A 432 7.90 -22.79 29.94
N PRO A 433 9.11 -22.31 29.58
CA PRO A 433 10.21 -22.18 30.51
C PRO A 433 9.89 -21.12 31.57
N ILE A 434 9.74 -21.54 32.83
CA ILE A 434 9.69 -20.61 33.97
C ILE A 434 11.12 -20.42 34.45
N VAL A 435 11.77 -19.35 34.01
CA VAL A 435 13.04 -18.93 34.64
C VAL A 435 12.65 -18.12 35.88
N SER A 436 12.89 -18.70 37.06
CA SER A 436 12.47 -18.13 38.34
C SER A 436 13.01 -16.71 38.57
N GLY A 437 12.10 -15.79 38.94
CA GLY A 437 12.41 -14.44 39.38
C GLY A 437 11.89 -13.35 38.42
N LYS A 438 11.16 -12.36 38.96
CA LYS A 438 10.78 -11.12 38.25
C LYS A 438 12.04 -10.35 37.84
N THR A 439 12.55 -10.65 36.66
CA THR A 439 13.67 -9.92 36.05
C THR A 439 13.18 -9.41 34.69
N ASN A 440 13.51 -8.17 34.33
CA ASN A 440 13.16 -7.53 33.05
C ASN A 440 13.94 -8.14 31.86
N ASN A 441 14.35 -9.39 31.99
CA ASN A 441 15.30 -10.09 31.15
C ASN A 441 14.60 -11.10 30.23
N GLN A 442 13.27 -11.20 30.34
CA GLN A 442 12.42 -12.12 29.56
C GLN A 442 11.38 -11.31 28.79
N GLN A 443 11.28 -11.56 27.50
CA GLN A 443 10.30 -10.91 26.61
C GLN A 443 9.79 -11.92 25.59
N LEU A 444 8.50 -11.85 25.25
CA LEU A 444 7.92 -12.59 24.14
C LEU A 444 8.06 -11.75 22.87
N ILE A 445 8.73 -12.30 21.87
CA ILE A 445 9.11 -11.60 20.64
C ILE A 445 8.90 -12.56 19.47
N ASP A 446 8.23 -12.13 18.41
CA ASP A 446 8.28 -12.85 17.14
C ASP A 446 9.62 -12.58 16.46
N LEU A 447 10.55 -13.51 16.60
CA LEU A 447 11.88 -13.38 16.02
C LEU A 447 11.90 -13.61 14.51
N THR A 448 10.87 -14.24 13.93
CA THR A 448 10.92 -14.68 12.53
C THR A 448 9.90 -14.02 11.61
N GLY A 449 9.05 -13.15 12.17
CA GLY A 449 7.95 -12.51 11.45
C GLY A 449 6.87 -13.49 11.04
N ASN A 450 6.73 -14.62 11.74
CA ASN A 450 5.76 -15.67 11.40
C ASN A 450 4.46 -15.63 12.22
N GLY A 451 4.31 -14.61 13.07
CA GLY A 451 3.18 -14.42 13.99
C GLY A 451 3.27 -15.24 15.27
N LYS A 452 4.32 -16.04 15.49
CA LYS A 452 4.51 -16.85 16.70
C LYS A 452 5.53 -16.20 17.61
N LEU A 453 5.19 -16.13 18.89
CA LEU A 453 6.05 -15.50 19.89
C LEU A 453 7.07 -16.50 20.44
N ASP A 454 8.34 -16.15 20.34
CA ASP A 454 9.45 -16.84 21.00
C ASP A 454 9.76 -16.16 22.35
N LEU A 455 10.15 -16.95 23.36
CA LEU A 455 10.53 -16.43 24.66
C LEU A 455 12.02 -16.09 24.63
N VAL A 456 12.34 -14.81 24.49
CA VAL A 456 13.70 -14.28 24.51
C VAL A 456 14.12 -14.09 25.96
N LEU A 457 15.29 -14.64 26.30
CA LEU A 457 15.96 -14.44 27.57
C LEU A 457 17.29 -13.73 27.31
N SER A 458 17.47 -12.54 27.88
CA SER A 458 18.72 -11.80 27.80
C SER A 458 19.27 -11.48 29.19
N THR A 459 20.48 -11.96 29.47
CA THR A 459 21.26 -11.61 30.66
C THR A 459 22.64 -11.14 30.23
N PRO A 460 23.38 -10.40 31.09
CA PRO A 460 24.73 -9.93 30.75
C PRO A 460 25.72 -11.02 30.32
N ASN A 461 25.46 -12.29 30.68
CA ASN A 461 26.36 -13.41 30.38
C ASN A 461 25.82 -14.36 29.29
N VAL A 462 24.50 -14.50 29.18
CA VAL A 462 23.85 -15.44 28.26
C VAL A 462 22.59 -14.78 27.69
N SER A 463 22.51 -14.71 26.36
CA SER A 463 21.31 -14.27 25.64
C SER A 463 20.91 -15.34 24.62
N GLY A 464 19.62 -15.60 24.53
CA GLY A 464 19.06 -16.67 23.69
C GLY A 464 17.54 -16.70 23.74
N TYR A 465 16.95 -17.77 23.23
CA TYR A 465 15.50 -17.90 23.14
C TYR A 465 15.03 -19.34 23.31
N TYR A 466 13.73 -19.48 23.57
CA TYR A 466 12.99 -20.72 23.47
C TYR A 466 11.95 -20.57 22.38
N GLU A 467 11.92 -21.52 21.43
CA GLU A 467 10.98 -21.50 20.31
C GLU A 467 9.76 -22.36 20.60
N VAL A 468 8.58 -21.88 20.23
CA VAL A 468 7.35 -22.68 20.25
C VAL A 468 7.22 -23.51 18.98
N LYS A 469 6.99 -24.82 19.13
CA LYS A 469 6.76 -25.74 18.01
C LYS A 469 5.31 -25.70 17.54
N SER A 470 5.06 -26.30 16.38
CA SER A 470 3.71 -26.48 15.84
C SER A 470 2.79 -27.34 16.72
N ASP A 471 3.34 -28.22 17.55
CA ASP A 471 2.59 -28.99 18.56
C ASP A 471 2.38 -28.24 19.88
N ARG A 472 2.68 -26.92 19.90
CA ARG A 472 2.60 -26.02 21.05
C ARG A 472 3.57 -26.33 22.20
N SER A 473 4.50 -27.27 22.01
CA SER A 473 5.59 -27.50 22.97
C SER A 473 6.76 -26.55 22.72
N TRP A 474 7.49 -26.20 23.78
CA TRP A 474 8.67 -25.33 23.67
C TRP A 474 9.96 -26.14 23.47
N GLN A 475 10.84 -25.66 22.60
CA GLN A 475 12.17 -26.20 22.41
C GLN A 475 13.07 -25.92 23.62
N SER A 476 14.20 -26.65 23.72
CA SER A 476 15.26 -26.31 24.67
C SER A 476 15.93 -24.99 24.29
N PHE A 477 16.45 -24.28 25.30
CA PHE A 477 17.14 -23.00 25.13
C PHE A 477 18.21 -23.04 24.03
N GLN A 478 18.17 -22.04 23.13
CA GLN A 478 19.17 -21.80 22.10
C GLN A 478 19.84 -20.44 22.34
N THR A 479 21.17 -20.39 22.27
CA THR A 479 21.92 -19.13 22.37
C THR A 479 21.91 -18.39 21.05
N PHE A 480 21.82 -17.06 21.08
CA PHE A 480 22.00 -16.26 19.87
C PHE A 480 23.46 -16.31 19.38
N PRO A 481 23.69 -16.56 18.08
CA PRO A 481 25.02 -16.45 17.46
C PRO A 481 25.64 -15.04 17.57
N ALA A 482 24.84 -13.99 17.39
CA ALA A 482 25.26 -12.60 17.54
C ALA A 482 24.20 -11.80 18.31
N PHE A 483 24.58 -11.21 19.44
CA PHE A 483 23.65 -10.45 20.28
C PHE A 483 24.33 -9.23 20.89
N THR A 484 23.61 -8.11 20.95
CA THR A 484 24.11 -6.85 21.52
C THR A 484 23.62 -6.65 22.94
N ASN A 485 24.49 -6.19 23.84
CA ASN A 485 24.11 -5.84 25.21
C ASN A 485 23.22 -4.58 25.26
N GLU A 486 23.16 -3.79 24.17
CA GLU A 486 22.25 -2.64 24.05
C GLU A 486 20.77 -3.05 24.04
N PHE A 487 20.46 -4.35 23.84
CA PHE A 487 19.10 -4.87 23.94
C PHE A 487 18.48 -4.69 25.34
N LEU A 488 19.30 -4.74 26.39
CA LEU A 488 18.85 -4.56 27.77
C LEU A 488 18.77 -3.08 28.19
N ASP A 489 19.15 -2.16 27.30
CA ASP A 489 19.09 -0.73 27.57
C ASP A 489 17.62 -0.27 27.49
N PRO A 490 17.08 0.40 28.52
CA PRO A 490 15.69 0.88 28.51
C PRO A 490 15.39 1.90 27.40
N ASP A 491 16.42 2.55 26.83
CA ASP A 491 16.25 3.53 25.75
C ASP A 491 16.24 2.88 24.35
N SER A 492 16.46 1.56 24.29
CA SER A 492 16.40 0.80 23.04
C SER A 492 14.97 0.39 22.71
N GLN A 493 14.61 0.42 21.43
CA GLN A 493 13.28 0.10 20.94
C GLN A 493 13.35 -1.02 19.91
N LEU A 494 12.40 -1.94 19.98
CA LEU A 494 12.24 -3.01 18.99
C LEU A 494 11.17 -2.60 17.98
N THR A 495 11.57 -2.45 16.72
CA THR A 495 10.65 -2.09 15.63
C THR A 495 11.25 -2.54 14.30
N ASP A 496 10.43 -2.98 13.35
CA ASP A 496 10.88 -3.23 11.98
C ASP A 496 11.15 -1.90 11.27
N ILE A 497 12.39 -1.42 11.37
CA ILE A 497 12.82 -0.15 10.74
C ILE A 497 13.43 -0.41 9.37
N THR A 498 13.83 -1.63 9.06
CA THR A 498 14.40 -2.02 7.76
C THR A 498 13.35 -2.47 6.73
N GLY A 499 12.13 -2.76 7.19
CA GLY A 499 10.98 -3.19 6.40
C GLY A 499 11.06 -4.65 5.93
N ASP A 500 11.86 -5.49 6.60
CA ASP A 500 12.09 -6.89 6.20
C ASP A 500 11.19 -7.90 6.92
N GLY A 501 10.28 -7.42 7.77
CA GLY A 501 9.36 -8.21 8.57
C GLY A 501 9.99 -8.76 9.85
N LEU A 502 11.26 -8.42 10.14
CA LEU A 502 11.93 -8.78 11.38
C LEU A 502 12.05 -7.55 12.29
N LEU A 503 12.02 -7.77 13.60
CA LEU A 503 12.24 -6.69 14.56
C LEU A 503 13.72 -6.31 14.58
N ASP A 504 13.99 -5.02 14.36
CA ASP A 504 15.31 -4.41 14.51
C ASP A 504 15.45 -3.77 15.89
N LEU A 505 16.68 -3.70 16.41
CA LEU A 505 16.95 -2.90 17.61
C LEU A 505 17.36 -1.49 17.19
N LEU A 506 16.51 -0.51 17.49
CA LEU A 506 16.73 0.89 17.24
C LEU A 506 17.15 1.60 18.53
N ARG A 507 18.19 2.43 18.44
CA ARG A 507 18.59 3.33 19.51
C ARG A 507 18.82 4.74 18.96
N MET A 508 18.14 5.70 19.58
CA MET A 508 18.30 7.12 19.27
C MET A 508 19.15 7.80 20.34
N GLU A 509 20.29 8.34 19.94
CA GLU A 509 21.19 9.13 20.77
C GLU A 509 21.25 10.57 20.24
N GLY A 510 21.80 11.51 21.01
CA GLY A 510 21.79 12.92 20.63
C GLY A 510 22.60 13.27 19.38
N ASP A 511 23.58 12.46 18.99
CA ASP A 511 24.45 12.69 17.83
C ASP A 511 24.40 11.56 16.78
N ARG A 512 23.63 10.49 17.03
CA ARG A 512 23.54 9.30 16.17
C ARG A 512 22.24 8.52 16.36
N VAL A 513 21.80 7.86 15.30
CA VAL A 513 20.79 6.81 15.32
C VAL A 513 21.48 5.49 14.99
N LYS A 514 21.38 4.50 15.87
CA LYS A 514 21.91 3.15 15.64
C LYS A 514 20.77 2.20 15.35
N VAL A 515 20.89 1.43 14.27
CA VAL A 515 20.00 0.34 13.92
C VAL A 515 20.80 -0.94 13.90
N TYR A 516 20.47 -1.91 14.75
CA TYR A 516 20.99 -3.26 14.64
C TYR A 516 19.98 -4.10 13.88
N PRO A 517 20.25 -4.47 12.62
CA PRO A 517 19.27 -5.19 11.82
C PRO A 517 18.95 -6.55 12.42
N GLY A 518 17.67 -6.90 12.48
CA GLY A 518 17.20 -8.21 12.89
C GLY A 518 17.77 -9.29 11.97
N LYS A 519 18.16 -10.42 12.57
CA LYS A 519 18.53 -11.66 11.88
C LYS A 519 17.74 -12.85 12.43
N GLY A 520 16.61 -12.55 13.06
CA GLY A 520 15.75 -13.49 13.76
C GLY A 520 16.51 -14.38 14.72
N LYS A 521 16.55 -15.68 14.42
CA LYS A 521 17.21 -16.69 15.26
C LYS A 521 18.73 -16.54 15.34
N GLU A 522 19.35 -15.77 14.44
CA GLU A 522 20.77 -15.43 14.51
C GLU A 522 21.05 -14.23 15.45
N GLY A 523 20.00 -13.55 15.93
CA GLY A 523 20.05 -12.39 16.81
C GLY A 523 20.09 -11.08 16.02
N PHE A 524 21.07 -10.22 16.29
CA PHE A 524 21.19 -8.89 15.68
C PHE A 524 22.50 -8.71 14.90
N GLY A 525 22.42 -8.07 13.74
CA GLY A 525 23.56 -7.73 12.91
C GLY A 525 24.42 -6.58 13.46
N LEU A 526 25.47 -6.21 12.71
CA LEU A 526 26.28 -5.03 13.01
C LEU A 526 25.44 -3.75 12.91
N PRO A 527 25.70 -2.74 13.76
CA PRO A 527 24.91 -1.52 13.76
C PRO A 527 25.17 -0.68 12.51
N LEU A 528 24.09 -0.27 11.85
CA LEU A 528 24.05 0.83 10.92
C LEU A 528 23.97 2.13 11.74
N ILE A 529 24.87 3.08 11.49
CA ILE A 529 24.93 4.34 12.21
C ILE A 529 24.56 5.46 11.25
N GLN A 530 23.50 6.20 11.57
CA GLN A 530 23.08 7.41 10.86
C GLN A 530 23.31 8.63 11.75
N HIS A 531 23.52 9.80 11.13
CA HIS A 531 23.46 11.07 11.84
C HIS A 531 22.01 11.54 11.92
N PRO A 532 21.54 12.08 13.06
CA PRO A 532 20.19 12.61 13.16
C PRO A 532 20.05 13.84 12.25
N GLU A 533 19.04 13.81 11.39
CA GLU A 533 18.65 14.93 10.52
C GLU A 533 17.24 15.39 10.88
N ASN A 534 16.75 16.48 10.26
CA ASN A 534 15.35 16.92 10.37
C ASN A 534 14.85 17.20 11.80
N ASP A 535 15.73 17.66 12.69
CA ASP A 535 15.42 18.03 14.08
C ASP A 535 14.72 16.92 14.88
N LEU A 536 15.23 15.68 14.76
CA LEU A 536 14.69 14.53 15.50
C LEU A 536 14.62 14.80 17.02
N PRO A 537 13.46 14.56 17.66
CA PRO A 537 13.32 14.74 19.09
C PRO A 537 14.03 13.61 19.85
N LEU A 538 14.46 13.92 21.06
CA LEU A 538 14.97 12.93 22.01
C LEU A 538 13.99 12.78 23.16
N GLU A 539 13.88 11.55 23.65
CA GLU A 539 13.04 11.25 24.79
C GLU A 539 13.54 11.98 26.05
N ARG A 540 12.62 12.57 26.79
CA ARG A 540 12.89 13.22 28.08
C ARG A 540 12.49 12.27 29.19
N LYS A 541 13.49 11.60 29.78
CA LYS A 541 13.24 10.59 30.83
C LYS A 541 12.39 11.17 31.96
N GLY A 542 11.28 10.50 32.25
CA GLY A 542 10.34 10.85 33.32
C GLY A 542 9.36 11.97 33.00
N ASP A 543 9.39 12.55 31.79
CA ASP A 543 8.35 13.48 31.33
C ASP A 543 7.05 12.70 31.07
N ARG A 544 5.99 13.07 31.79
CA ARG A 544 4.66 12.46 31.64
C ARG A 544 3.71 13.31 30.80
N THR A 545 4.21 14.42 30.24
CA THR A 545 3.43 15.40 29.47
C THR A 545 3.74 15.35 27.96
N GLU A 546 4.61 14.44 27.56
CA GLU A 546 5.04 14.22 26.18
C GLU A 546 5.26 12.72 25.97
N ALA A 547 4.60 12.12 24.98
CA ALA A 547 4.91 10.78 24.52
C ALA A 547 5.77 10.87 23.26
N LEU A 548 6.88 10.12 23.22
CA LEU A 548 7.68 9.90 22.02
C LEU A 548 7.71 8.40 21.75
N THR A 549 7.06 7.95 20.69
CA THR A 549 6.81 6.52 20.44
C THR A 549 6.79 6.21 18.95
N PHE A 550 6.65 4.94 18.60
CA PHE A 550 6.45 4.49 17.23
C PHE A 550 5.00 4.09 16.99
N ALA A 551 4.43 4.58 15.89
CA ALA A 551 3.09 4.24 15.46
C ALA A 551 2.96 4.29 13.93
N ASP A 552 2.03 3.50 13.38
CA ASP A 552 1.66 3.59 11.96
C ASP A 552 0.64 4.70 11.74
N ILE A 553 1.11 5.94 11.86
CA ILE A 553 0.25 7.12 11.78
C ILE A 553 -0.26 7.39 10.37
N PHE A 554 0.38 6.83 9.33
CA PHE A 554 0.01 7.02 7.92
C PHE A 554 -0.71 5.81 7.32
N GLY A 555 -0.89 4.73 8.07
CA GLY A 555 -1.58 3.51 7.63
C GLY A 555 -0.87 2.78 6.50
N THR A 556 0.46 2.71 6.59
CA THR A 556 1.31 2.11 5.56
C THR A 556 1.81 0.71 5.93
N GLY A 557 1.41 0.19 7.08
CA GLY A 557 1.98 -1.01 7.70
C GLY A 557 3.36 -0.77 8.32
N ARG A 558 3.79 0.49 8.46
CA ARG A 558 5.14 0.85 8.91
C ARG A 558 5.12 1.76 10.12
N GLN A 559 6.09 1.54 10.99
CA GLN A 559 6.24 2.32 12.21
C GLN A 559 6.98 3.63 11.93
N HIS A 560 6.45 4.73 12.47
CA HIS A 560 7.02 6.08 12.34
C HIS A 560 7.21 6.71 13.71
N LEU A 561 8.20 7.60 13.85
CA LEU A 561 8.45 8.27 15.11
C LEU A 561 7.41 9.38 15.33
N VAL A 562 6.58 9.24 16.35
CA VAL A 562 5.50 10.17 16.68
C VAL A 562 5.72 10.79 18.05
N ARG A 563 5.61 12.12 18.10
CA ARG A 563 5.57 12.92 19.32
C ARG A 563 4.15 13.41 19.58
N ILE A 564 3.63 13.16 20.78
CA ILE A 564 2.28 13.55 21.19
C ILE A 564 2.36 14.41 22.45
N LYS A 565 1.75 15.60 22.38
CA LYS A 565 1.53 16.55 23.48
C LYS A 565 0.07 17.01 23.46
N SER A 566 -0.38 17.57 24.57
CA SER A 566 -1.68 18.26 24.60
C SER A 566 -1.69 19.41 23.60
N GLY A 567 -2.45 19.26 22.51
CA GLY A 567 -2.60 20.20 21.41
C GLY A 567 -1.54 20.12 20.30
N ALA A 568 -0.69 19.09 20.28
CA ALA A 568 0.28 18.89 19.20
C ALA A 568 0.59 17.40 18.96
N VAL A 569 0.50 16.98 17.70
CA VAL A 569 0.94 15.65 17.24
C VAL A 569 1.86 15.87 16.04
N GLU A 570 3.07 15.36 16.14
CA GLU A 570 4.12 15.53 15.12
C GLU A 570 4.73 14.17 14.79
N CYS A 571 5.02 13.92 13.52
CA CYS A 571 5.57 12.68 13.04
C CYS A 571 6.83 12.93 12.21
N TRP A 572 7.85 12.09 12.40
CA TRP A 572 9.01 11.97 11.53
C TRP A 572 8.87 10.63 10.79
N PRO A 573 8.53 10.64 9.49
CA PRO A 573 8.33 9.42 8.73
C PRO A 573 9.61 8.59 8.67
N SER A 574 9.50 7.28 8.90
CA SER A 574 10.65 6.38 8.75
C SER A 574 10.95 6.14 7.26
N LEU A 575 12.15 6.53 6.83
CA LEU A 575 12.67 6.29 5.48
C LEU A 575 13.47 4.98 5.38
N GLY A 576 13.56 4.24 6.49
CA GLY A 576 14.30 2.99 6.56
C GLY A 576 15.72 3.13 7.07
N TYR A 577 16.27 2.04 7.61
CA TYR A 577 17.69 1.93 7.96
C TYR A 577 18.19 3.05 8.90
N GLY A 578 17.31 3.56 9.76
CA GLY A 578 17.59 4.63 10.73
C GLY A 578 17.48 6.05 10.18
N LYS A 579 17.04 6.23 8.93
CA LYS A 579 16.78 7.54 8.31
C LYS A 579 15.32 7.96 8.57
N PHE A 580 15.13 9.26 8.81
CA PHE A 580 13.82 9.85 9.06
C PHE A 580 13.61 11.10 8.21
N GLY A 581 12.40 11.25 7.68
CA GLY A 581 12.00 12.39 6.86
C GLY A 581 11.76 13.65 7.66
N LYS A 582 11.39 14.71 6.95
CA LYS A 582 11.00 16.00 7.53
C LYS A 582 9.77 15.85 8.43
N LYS A 583 9.70 16.66 9.49
CA LYS A 583 8.61 16.66 10.45
C LYS A 583 7.28 17.02 9.80
N VAL A 584 6.30 16.13 9.89
CA VAL A 584 4.89 16.36 9.56
C VAL A 584 4.14 16.72 10.83
N THR A 585 3.37 17.82 10.81
CA THR A 585 2.52 18.22 11.94
C THR A 585 1.07 17.93 11.61
N LEU A 586 0.40 17.08 12.40
CA LEU A 586 -0.98 16.69 12.14
C LEU A 586 -1.95 17.80 12.57
N GLY A 587 -2.99 18.03 11.75
CA GLY A 587 -4.06 18.97 12.03
C GLY A 587 -4.98 18.52 13.18
N ASN A 588 -5.67 19.47 13.79
CA ASN A 588 -6.64 19.24 14.87
C ASN A 588 -6.13 18.32 16.01
N ALA A 589 -4.87 18.46 16.40
CA ALA A 589 -4.26 17.62 17.42
C ALA A 589 -5.04 17.63 18.76
N PRO A 590 -5.24 16.46 19.41
CA PRO A 590 -6.02 16.35 20.63
C PRO A 590 -5.54 17.25 21.77
N ARG A 591 -6.47 17.87 22.49
CA ARG A 591 -6.20 18.63 23.73
C ARG A 591 -6.71 17.82 24.93
N PHE A 592 -5.79 17.30 25.74
CA PHE A 592 -6.14 16.36 26.81
C PHE A 592 -6.58 17.05 28.13
N GLY A 593 -6.09 18.26 28.37
CA GLY A 593 -6.29 19.02 29.62
C GLY A 593 -4.98 19.36 30.32
N GLU A 594 -5.07 20.05 31.48
CA GLU A 594 -3.91 20.36 32.33
C GLU A 594 -3.37 19.12 33.07
N ASP A 595 -4.21 18.09 33.22
CA ASP A 595 -3.87 16.82 33.87
C ASP A 595 -3.33 15.78 32.89
N PHE A 596 -2.88 16.18 31.70
CA PHE A 596 -2.36 15.23 30.71
C PHE A 596 -1.27 14.32 31.33
N ASP A 597 -1.48 13.02 31.17
CA ASP A 597 -0.58 11.97 31.60
C ASP A 597 -0.53 10.91 30.50
N VAL A 598 0.67 10.67 29.98
CA VAL A 598 0.95 9.69 28.94
C VAL A 598 0.52 8.28 29.30
N SER A 599 0.42 7.90 30.59
CA SER A 599 -0.01 6.55 30.98
C SER A 599 -1.51 6.30 30.74
N ARG A 600 -2.25 7.31 30.28
CA ARG A 600 -3.67 7.22 29.90
C ARG A 600 -3.88 7.32 28.38
N LEU A 601 -2.78 7.47 27.63
CA LEU A 601 -2.77 7.57 26.18
C LEU A 601 -2.59 6.18 25.58
N PHE A 602 -3.44 5.83 24.61
CA PHE A 602 -3.35 4.60 23.85
C PHE A 602 -3.43 4.91 22.35
N LEU A 603 -2.75 4.09 21.56
CA LEU A 603 -2.64 4.23 20.12
C LEU A 603 -3.08 2.91 19.49
N ALA A 604 -4.11 2.95 18.67
CA ALA A 604 -4.64 1.77 17.98
C ALA A 604 -5.48 2.21 16.78
N ASP A 605 -5.52 1.40 15.73
CA ASP A 605 -6.50 1.54 14.64
C ASP A 605 -7.84 0.96 15.10
N ILE A 606 -8.84 1.82 15.30
CA ILE A 606 -10.15 1.45 15.85
C ILE A 606 -11.20 1.30 14.75
N ASP A 607 -11.13 2.12 13.70
CA ASP A 607 -12.09 2.11 12.60
C ASP A 607 -11.68 1.20 11.43
N GLY A 608 -10.48 0.63 11.47
CA GLY A 608 -9.95 -0.24 10.42
C GLY A 608 -9.48 0.53 9.19
N SER A 609 -9.22 1.83 9.30
CA SER A 609 -8.68 2.67 8.23
C SER A 609 -7.22 2.31 7.88
N GLY A 610 -6.54 1.56 8.76
CA GLY A 610 -5.10 1.31 8.73
C GLY A 610 -4.31 2.36 9.50
N THR A 611 -4.87 3.55 9.73
CA THR A 611 -4.16 4.62 10.45
C THR A 611 -4.33 4.49 11.96
N THR A 612 -3.29 4.84 12.71
CA THR A 612 -3.36 4.78 14.18
C THR A 612 -4.18 5.93 14.74
N ASP A 613 -5.28 5.62 15.45
CA ASP A 613 -6.11 6.57 16.19
C ASP A 613 -5.52 6.88 17.58
N ILE A 614 -5.98 7.98 18.17
CA ILE A 614 -5.60 8.37 19.53
C ILE A 614 -6.77 8.11 20.48
N LEU A 615 -6.50 7.35 21.55
CA LEU A 615 -7.43 7.13 22.64
C LEU A 615 -6.89 7.72 23.94
N TYR A 616 -7.76 8.37 24.71
CA TYR A 616 -7.41 8.90 26.03
C TYR A 616 -8.43 8.48 27.08
N VAL A 617 -7.96 7.73 28.08
CA VAL A 617 -8.81 7.18 29.14
C VAL A 617 -8.95 8.18 30.28
N LYS A 618 -10.17 8.62 30.55
CA LYS A 618 -10.53 9.43 31.73
C LYS A 618 -11.24 8.56 32.76
N SER A 619 -11.48 9.11 33.95
CA SER A 619 -12.17 8.39 35.03
C SER A 619 -13.62 8.04 34.70
N ASP A 620 -14.24 8.74 33.76
CA ASP A 620 -15.67 8.67 33.47
C ASP A 620 -15.99 8.50 31.97
N ARG A 621 -14.99 8.29 31.12
CA ARG A 621 -15.13 8.09 29.66
C ARG A 621 -13.80 7.72 29.01
N VAL A 622 -13.86 7.17 27.81
CA VAL A 622 -12.75 7.13 26.85
C VAL A 622 -13.03 8.14 25.75
N LEU A 623 -12.03 8.95 25.41
CA LEU A 623 -12.09 9.85 24.26
C LEU A 623 -11.32 9.22 23.11
N VAL A 624 -11.91 9.18 21.93
CA VAL A 624 -11.31 8.62 20.72
C VAL A 624 -11.26 9.72 19.66
N TRP A 625 -10.08 9.94 19.09
CA TRP A 625 -9.85 10.83 17.97
C TRP A 625 -9.41 10.00 16.77
N PHE A 626 -10.29 9.85 15.79
CA PHE A 626 -9.99 9.12 14.56
C PHE A 626 -8.98 9.88 13.72
N ASN A 627 -7.97 9.17 13.25
CA ASN A 627 -6.94 9.70 12.38
C ASN A 627 -7.46 9.80 10.94
N GLN A 628 -7.34 10.99 10.35
CA GLN A 628 -7.89 11.31 9.05
C GLN A 628 -6.80 11.15 7.99
N SER A 629 -6.55 9.89 7.60
CA SER A 629 -5.58 9.53 6.56
C SER A 629 -4.15 10.04 6.84
N GLY A 630 -3.77 10.15 8.12
CA GLY A 630 -2.45 10.62 8.55
C GLY A 630 -2.22 12.12 8.43
N ASN A 631 -3.30 12.91 8.29
CA ASN A 631 -3.24 14.36 8.07
C ASN A 631 -3.68 15.15 9.29
N ALA A 632 -4.77 14.72 9.91
CA ALA A 632 -5.41 15.41 11.02
C ALA A 632 -6.16 14.40 11.89
N PHE A 633 -6.80 14.87 12.95
CA PHE A 633 -7.71 14.09 13.76
C PHE A 633 -9.13 14.65 13.70
N SER A 634 -10.12 13.77 13.79
CA SER A 634 -11.53 14.15 13.97
C SER A 634 -11.78 14.84 15.32
N ASP A 635 -12.97 15.40 15.52
CA ASP A 635 -13.42 15.79 16.86
C ASP A 635 -13.62 14.53 17.75
N PRO A 636 -13.40 14.64 19.07
CA PRO A 636 -13.41 13.46 19.94
C PRO A 636 -14.78 12.81 20.03
N LEU A 637 -14.84 11.51 19.75
CA LEU A 637 -15.93 10.65 20.19
C LEU A 637 -15.76 10.35 21.68
N SER A 638 -16.80 10.59 22.47
CA SER A 638 -16.82 10.31 23.91
C SER A 638 -17.59 9.04 24.20
N ILE A 639 -16.89 8.00 24.64
CA ILE A 639 -17.48 6.70 25.02
C ILE A 639 -17.59 6.65 26.55
N PRO A 640 -18.79 6.80 27.13
CA PRO A 640 -18.98 6.69 28.58
C PRO A 640 -18.82 5.23 29.03
N PRO A 641 -18.33 4.96 30.25
CA PRO A 641 -18.44 3.64 30.85
C PRO A 641 -19.93 3.32 30.94
N GLY A 642 -20.31 2.11 30.52
CA GLY A 642 -21.71 1.67 30.52
C GLY A 642 -22.35 1.93 31.89
N ARG A 643 -23.62 2.34 31.90
CA ARG A 643 -24.39 2.38 33.16
C ARG A 643 -24.61 0.94 33.60
N GLY A 644 -23.78 0.47 34.53
CA GLY A 644 -23.93 -0.83 35.18
C GLY A 644 -25.23 -0.97 35.96
#